data_AF-A0A928F0L3-F1
#
_entry.id   AF-A0A928F0L3-F1
#
_cell.length_a   1.000
_cell.length_b   1.000
_cell.length_c   1.000
_cell.angle_alpha   90.00
_cell.angle_beta   90.00
_cell.angle_gamma   90.00
#
_symmetry.space_group_name_H-M   'P 1'
#
loop_
_entity.id
_entity.type
_entity.pdbx_description
1 polymer ?
#
loop_
_entity_poly.entity_id
_entity_poly.type
_entity_poly.pdbx_seq_one_letter_code
_entity_poly.pdbx_strand_id
1 'polypeptide(L)'
;MKMTEETKMELNKNLFIEKRQGKAHLSLDGEWFFTDTKEKVVDLASLSYDYSSTLPKSVGWCLYEAGILPHPYVGTNSKKYEYIRNRVWYFKKTFFADRAHSDMAYLCFDGVSYYSRVWINGILLGEHEGMFGGPVCEVSQFLNYGDENELVVEAVACNYLIDMHPEMVMPYRKVYPKNAISPWQITNDSLTQNGDFNVVGIWRSVRIEFLDTYHITNPYLHTVSIEENKASLLLEVPINTPVNDEKSGVSTMVSFREDIPQNCYAGTIQPKELDDTLTVSFSITDDDGKVVYAFSEQINPIEFFGRDGFEKANDHLFYRKNIVIDSPKLWYPNGYGDQPLYTVQISLSHDGKVCDEHTFKTGIRTLIVTDGAAEKLCRRGEKFQFVVNGREIFLKGMNLTELDQLYLEDRDEYDWTLSLAKNEGISLVRVWNGGGVPESDVFYELCDKYGLMVWQDGYIANGTTEHWNVDVLRSQLTYNLCRTRNHPSLCVFCAGNEYNPYTKYNAAAMFATWDEYDVYIPDRVFYRTTPDGGSAHIYNDMEPTWYRRLYKHVPFVGESGIHSFPAYKTLKRVINKTELNKPLNDIFSDKFRRDFPDFINHFTEFQPDRVPRMLARASHIIDMHNLCVQELVEAGHMASYEFYLIMVESMLENYPKTTGIMPWVFKRPWPTSAIQIVDAFGHPHAQYYAVKRAYEHIHPFVCFDRNAFSRGEKIKLPIKVISDCPCGDLTVVTEVFDDKMTKFFLSSETVSVTSDKPVDVAEHTIDLPWSIYDTYFFIRVSAFENGKRVGESFYYPKVLSAFDDVQVYSVEKETVCGNMFFEKGPYLKEQIKALSKGKIEASVLSKKNEGRKSVYHISIKNVSDIPIYPIKIDTVSDISRCVCDDNYFFIDVDEQKVISVTVDMPQEKDDTISVSGWNIDEIILY
;
A
#
# COMPACT_ATOMS: atom_id res chain seq x y z
N MET A 1 45.88 -19.30 5.84
CA MET A 1 46.50 -18.59 4.70
C MET A 1 46.02 -17.15 4.82
N LYS A 2 46.91 -16.18 5.08
CA LYS A 2 46.49 -14.77 5.22
C LYS A 2 46.12 -14.26 3.83
N MET A 3 44.83 -14.13 3.55
CA MET A 3 44.35 -13.45 2.35
C MET A 3 44.72 -11.97 2.45
N THR A 4 45.35 -11.45 1.40
CA THR A 4 45.68 -10.03 1.21
C THR A 4 44.40 -9.23 0.96
N GLU A 5 44.42 -7.92 1.18
CA GLU A 5 43.27 -7.00 0.95
C GLU A 5 42.68 -7.08 -0.48
N GLU A 6 43.37 -7.72 -1.44
CA GLU A 6 42.97 -7.94 -2.84
C GLU A 6 41.87 -8.99 -3.08
N THR A 7 41.25 -9.58 -2.04
CA THR A 7 40.25 -10.66 -2.21
C THR A 7 38.87 -10.41 -1.57
N LYS A 8 38.58 -9.18 -1.14
CA LYS A 8 37.20 -8.83 -0.72
C LYS A 8 36.25 -8.88 -1.91
N MET A 9 35.12 -9.58 -1.80
CA MET A 9 34.07 -9.54 -2.81
C MET A 9 33.29 -8.22 -2.68
N GLU A 10 32.99 -7.59 -3.81
CA GLU A 10 31.94 -6.58 -3.88
C GLU A 10 30.58 -7.30 -3.86
N LEU A 11 29.76 -7.04 -2.83
CA LEU A 11 28.50 -7.76 -2.62
C LEU A 11 27.28 -7.05 -3.23
N ASN A 12 27.44 -5.83 -3.78
CA ASN A 12 26.40 -5.08 -4.47
C ASN A 12 26.32 -5.52 -5.94
N LYS A 13 25.83 -6.75 -6.17
CA LYS A 13 25.69 -7.33 -7.50
C LYS A 13 24.25 -7.21 -8.00
N ASN A 14 24.09 -7.04 -9.32
CA ASN A 14 22.79 -7.12 -10.00
C ASN A 14 22.38 -8.59 -10.16
N LEU A 15 22.09 -9.26 -9.04
CA LEU A 15 21.77 -10.69 -9.00
C LEU A 15 20.60 -10.95 -8.05
N PHE A 16 19.67 -11.79 -8.50
CA PHE A 16 18.61 -12.37 -7.67
C PHE A 16 18.59 -13.87 -7.91
N ILE A 17 18.59 -14.63 -6.82
CA ILE A 17 18.44 -16.08 -6.81
C ILE A 17 17.15 -16.41 -6.07
N GLU A 18 16.21 -17.03 -6.78
CA GLU A 18 14.93 -17.42 -6.23
C GLU A 18 15.08 -18.55 -5.22
N LYS A 19 14.15 -18.56 -4.28
CA LYS A 19 14.05 -19.62 -3.28
C LYS A 19 13.78 -20.98 -3.94
N ARG A 20 14.62 -21.98 -3.67
CA ARG A 20 14.39 -23.37 -4.09
C ARG A 20 13.53 -24.13 -3.09
N GLN A 21 13.22 -25.38 -3.42
CA GLN A 21 12.42 -26.27 -2.58
C GLN A 21 13.23 -27.49 -2.11
N GLY A 22 12.72 -28.14 -1.06
CA GLY A 22 13.28 -29.39 -0.56
C GLY A 22 14.73 -29.25 -0.09
N LYS A 23 15.61 -30.14 -0.57
CA LYS A 23 17.02 -30.18 -0.15
C LYS A 23 17.89 -29.09 -0.77
N ALA A 24 17.42 -28.44 -1.85
CA ALA A 24 18.14 -27.37 -2.51
C ALA A 24 18.03 -26.02 -1.77
N HIS A 25 17.21 -25.95 -0.72
CA HIS A 25 17.00 -24.74 0.08
C HIS A 25 17.30 -24.99 1.56
N LEU A 26 18.05 -24.08 2.16
CA LEU A 26 18.31 -24.02 3.60
C LEU A 26 17.96 -22.63 4.12
N SER A 27 16.85 -22.51 4.85
CA SER A 27 16.53 -21.28 5.58
C SER A 27 17.44 -21.12 6.79
N LEU A 28 17.96 -19.91 6.98
CA LEU A 28 18.72 -19.49 8.16
C LEU A 28 17.88 -18.60 9.09
N ASP A 29 16.57 -18.53 8.87
CA ASP A 29 15.64 -17.82 9.75
C ASP A 29 15.56 -18.49 11.14
N GLY A 30 14.79 -17.90 12.05
CA GLY A 30 14.64 -18.39 13.42
C GLY A 30 15.58 -17.68 14.39
N GLU A 31 16.08 -18.39 15.40
CA GLU A 31 16.90 -17.77 16.44
C GLU A 31 18.29 -17.36 15.92
N TRP A 32 18.68 -16.14 16.28
CA TRP A 32 20.00 -15.55 16.09
C TRP A 32 20.46 -14.88 17.39
N PHE A 33 21.77 -14.87 17.62
CA PHE A 33 22.37 -14.11 18.70
C PHE A 33 22.84 -12.76 18.20
N PHE A 34 22.74 -11.70 19.02
CA PHE A 34 23.17 -10.37 18.64
C PHE A 34 23.79 -9.56 19.78
N THR A 35 24.57 -8.57 19.42
CA THR A 35 25.21 -7.61 20.33
C THR A 35 25.47 -6.28 19.61
N ASP A 36 25.85 -5.25 20.35
CA ASP A 36 26.21 -3.94 19.81
C ASP A 36 27.53 -3.41 20.38
N THR A 37 28.24 -2.61 19.59
CA THR A 37 29.41 -1.86 20.03
C THR A 37 29.31 -0.39 19.62
N LYS A 38 30.14 0.46 20.25
CA LYS A 38 30.25 1.88 19.86
C LYS A 38 31.10 2.12 18.61
N GLU A 39 32.02 1.20 18.33
CA GLU A 39 32.96 1.30 17.22
C GLU A 39 33.12 -0.09 16.59
N LYS A 40 33.49 -0.12 15.30
CA LYS A 40 33.73 -1.37 14.59
C LYS A 40 34.84 -2.16 15.25
N VAL A 41 34.62 -3.46 15.43
CA VAL A 41 35.59 -4.37 16.04
C VAL A 41 36.46 -5.02 14.97
N VAL A 42 37.75 -5.18 15.26
CA VAL A 42 38.72 -5.85 14.36
C VAL A 42 38.74 -7.37 14.61
N ASP A 43 38.70 -7.79 15.86
CA ASP A 43 38.68 -9.20 16.27
C ASP A 43 37.26 -9.63 16.68
N LEU A 44 36.56 -10.34 15.80
CA LEU A 44 35.20 -10.84 16.05
C LEU A 44 35.14 -11.77 17.28
N ALA A 45 36.22 -12.45 17.64
CA ALA A 45 36.26 -13.33 18.81
C ALA A 45 36.16 -12.56 20.14
N SER A 46 36.36 -11.24 20.12
CA SER A 46 36.18 -10.38 21.29
C SER A 46 34.72 -10.00 21.58
N LEU A 47 33.80 -10.29 20.65
CA LEU A 47 32.37 -10.01 20.82
C LEU A 47 31.74 -11.01 21.80
N SER A 48 30.97 -10.48 22.75
CA SER A 48 30.04 -11.27 23.57
C SER A 48 28.63 -11.10 23.03
N TYR A 49 28.00 -12.20 22.65
CA TYR A 49 26.63 -12.20 22.13
C TYR A 49 25.66 -12.43 23.28
N ASP A 50 25.30 -11.34 23.95
CA ASP A 50 24.57 -11.39 25.22
C ASP A 50 23.05 -11.55 25.06
N TYR A 51 22.53 -11.41 23.83
CA TYR A 51 21.11 -11.41 23.53
C TYR A 51 20.78 -12.33 22.36
N SER A 52 19.54 -12.82 22.31
CA SER A 52 18.99 -13.53 21.15
C SER A 52 17.62 -12.99 20.77
N SER A 53 17.27 -13.14 19.50
CA SER A 53 15.97 -12.78 18.93
C SER A 53 15.68 -13.67 17.73
N THR A 54 14.40 -13.83 17.40
CA THR A 54 14.01 -14.45 16.13
C THR A 54 14.23 -13.44 15.00
N LEU A 55 14.81 -13.87 13.89
CA LEU A 55 14.95 -13.11 12.64
C LEU A 55 14.18 -13.83 11.51
N PRO A 56 13.71 -13.10 10.49
CA PRO A 56 13.98 -11.68 10.20
C PRO A 56 13.15 -10.66 11.00
N LYS A 57 13.77 -9.50 11.29
CA LYS A 57 13.16 -8.24 11.76
C LYS A 57 14.22 -7.18 12.00
N SER A 58 13.81 -5.92 12.13
CA SER A 58 14.74 -4.85 12.50
C SER A 58 15.28 -4.99 13.92
N VAL A 59 16.47 -4.42 14.17
CA VAL A 59 17.08 -4.31 15.49
C VAL A 59 16.11 -3.77 16.54
N GLY A 60 15.25 -2.80 16.16
CA GLY A 60 14.26 -2.24 17.07
C GLY A 60 13.33 -3.31 17.64
N TRP A 61 12.81 -4.20 16.79
CA TRP A 61 11.98 -5.32 17.24
C TRP A 61 12.78 -6.37 18.01
N CYS A 62 14.04 -6.65 17.64
CA CYS A 62 14.91 -7.53 18.42
C CYS A 62 15.11 -7.04 19.86
N LEU A 63 15.33 -5.74 20.04
CA LEU A 63 15.53 -5.13 21.37
C LEU A 63 14.28 -5.18 22.24
N TYR A 64 13.10 -5.06 21.62
CA TYR A 64 11.83 -5.22 22.32
C TYR A 64 11.61 -6.67 22.75
N GLU A 65 11.80 -7.64 21.85
CA GLU A 65 11.64 -9.06 22.15
C GLU A 65 12.63 -9.56 23.21
N ALA A 66 13.86 -9.08 23.18
CA ALA A 66 14.87 -9.37 24.19
C ALA A 66 14.63 -8.65 25.55
N GLY A 67 13.60 -7.81 25.65
CA GLY A 67 13.26 -7.08 26.88
C GLY A 67 14.22 -5.94 27.24
N ILE A 68 15.06 -5.50 26.29
CA ILE A 68 16.05 -4.42 26.47
C ILE A 68 15.37 -3.05 26.36
N LEU A 69 14.45 -2.91 25.41
CA LEU A 69 13.65 -1.69 25.21
C LEU A 69 12.15 -1.98 25.38
N PRO A 70 11.36 -0.99 25.85
CA PRO A 70 9.91 -1.11 25.92
C PRO A 70 9.27 -1.00 24.53
N HIS A 71 8.01 -1.38 24.40
CA HIS A 71 7.28 -1.31 23.12
C HIS A 71 7.47 0.05 22.41
N PRO A 72 7.90 0.08 21.13
CA PRO A 72 8.36 1.28 20.44
C PRO A 72 7.27 2.35 20.30
N TYR A 73 6.03 1.92 20.09
CA TYR A 73 4.90 2.82 19.82
C TYR A 73 4.13 3.32 21.06
N VAL A 74 4.62 3.08 22.28
CA VAL A 74 3.89 3.52 23.50
C VAL A 74 4.47 4.82 24.02
N GLY A 75 3.61 5.83 24.14
CA GLY A 75 3.91 7.17 24.64
C GLY A 75 5.07 7.79 23.88
N THR A 76 6.11 8.17 24.60
CA THR A 76 7.34 8.74 24.03
C THR A 76 8.48 7.72 23.92
N ASN A 77 8.19 6.41 23.93
CA ASN A 77 9.23 5.38 23.85
C ASN A 77 10.02 5.41 22.54
N SER A 78 9.46 5.94 21.45
CA SER A 78 10.14 6.14 20.16
C SER A 78 11.52 6.80 20.33
N LYS A 79 11.62 7.80 21.20
CA LYS A 79 12.86 8.53 21.50
C LYS A 79 13.97 7.66 22.11
N LYS A 80 13.62 6.54 22.75
CA LYS A 80 14.59 5.59 23.30
C LYS A 80 15.27 4.76 22.21
N TYR A 81 14.69 4.68 21.01
CA TYR A 81 15.23 3.90 19.90
C TYR A 81 16.27 4.68 19.09
N GLU A 82 16.43 5.99 19.34
CA GLU A 82 17.38 6.84 18.64
C GLU A 82 18.84 6.33 18.75
N TYR A 83 19.22 5.67 19.85
CA TYR A 83 20.60 5.18 20.02
C TYR A 83 20.98 4.10 19.00
N ILE A 84 20.00 3.39 18.41
CA ILE A 84 20.26 2.32 17.44
C ILE A 84 21.13 2.80 16.29
N ARG A 85 20.90 4.05 15.84
CA ARG A 85 21.61 4.64 14.70
C ARG A 85 23.08 4.92 14.99
N ASN A 86 23.46 5.02 16.26
CA ASN A 86 24.81 5.37 16.71
C ASN A 86 25.62 4.13 17.18
N ARG A 87 25.21 2.92 16.79
CA ARG A 87 25.84 1.66 17.17
C ARG A 87 26.20 0.81 15.95
N VAL A 88 27.19 -0.06 16.14
CA VAL A 88 27.52 -1.14 15.22
C VAL A 88 26.89 -2.41 15.76
N TRP A 89 26.02 -3.04 14.97
CA TRP A 89 25.29 -4.24 15.37
C TRP A 89 25.94 -5.47 14.78
N TYR A 90 26.08 -6.52 15.58
CA TYR A 90 26.61 -7.81 15.17
C TYR A 90 25.59 -8.90 15.42
N PHE A 91 25.34 -9.72 14.41
CA PHE A 91 24.47 -10.90 14.47
C PHE A 91 25.30 -12.15 14.22
N LYS A 92 24.98 -13.24 14.92
CA LYS A 92 25.64 -14.53 14.77
C LYS A 92 24.64 -15.67 14.75
N LYS A 93 24.88 -16.64 13.87
CA LYS A 93 24.18 -17.93 13.82
C LYS A 93 25.16 -19.05 13.52
N THR A 94 24.92 -20.22 14.12
CA THR A 94 25.53 -21.47 13.67
C THR A 94 24.52 -22.35 12.96
N PHE A 95 24.98 -23.10 11.97
CA PHE A 95 24.13 -23.96 11.14
C PHE A 95 24.94 -25.12 10.53
N PHE A 96 24.24 -26.15 10.09
CA PHE A 96 24.83 -27.26 9.34
C PHE A 96 24.41 -27.17 7.87
N ALA A 97 25.34 -27.44 6.97
CA ALA A 97 25.08 -27.51 5.54
C ALA A 97 25.48 -28.89 5.00
N ASP A 98 24.59 -29.50 4.22
CA ASP A 98 24.90 -30.64 3.37
C ASP A 98 24.91 -30.13 1.92
N ARG A 99 25.80 -30.67 1.09
CA ARG A 99 26.00 -30.21 -0.29
C ARG A 99 24.80 -30.49 -1.20
N ALA A 100 23.82 -31.26 -0.72
CA ALA A 100 22.59 -31.62 -1.44
C ALA A 100 22.81 -32.24 -2.84
N HIS A 101 24.03 -32.74 -3.11
CA HIS A 101 24.51 -33.18 -4.43
C HIS A 101 24.75 -32.08 -5.47
N SER A 102 24.78 -30.81 -5.07
CA SER A 102 24.95 -29.67 -5.98
C SER A 102 26.37 -29.14 -6.09
N ASP A 103 26.65 -28.48 -7.20
CA ASP A 103 27.97 -27.92 -7.51
C ASP A 103 28.24 -26.64 -6.73
N MET A 104 27.22 -25.79 -6.57
CA MET A 104 27.28 -24.44 -6.02
C MET A 104 26.34 -24.26 -4.81
N ALA A 105 26.68 -23.29 -3.96
CA ALA A 105 25.90 -22.86 -2.82
C ALA A 105 25.94 -21.32 -2.76
N TYR A 106 24.78 -20.67 -2.72
CA TYR A 106 24.65 -19.22 -2.66
C TYR A 106 24.06 -18.78 -1.33
N LEU A 107 24.75 -17.91 -0.61
CA LEU A 107 24.20 -17.19 0.54
C LEU A 107 23.40 -15.99 0.02
N CYS A 108 22.11 -15.97 0.32
CA CYS A 108 21.14 -14.99 -0.16
C CYS A 108 20.49 -14.27 1.03
N PHE A 109 20.58 -12.94 1.04
CA PHE A 109 19.81 -12.08 1.94
C PHE A 109 18.65 -11.45 1.16
N ASP A 110 17.43 -11.55 1.69
CA ASP A 110 16.25 -10.87 1.16
C ASP A 110 16.18 -9.39 1.55
N GLY A 111 17.01 -8.97 2.51
CA GLY A 111 17.03 -7.60 3.02
C GLY A 111 17.86 -7.45 4.29
N VAL A 112 18.92 -6.66 4.20
CA VAL A 112 19.73 -6.18 5.33
C VAL A 112 19.85 -4.67 5.22
N SER A 113 19.75 -3.94 6.33
CA SER A 113 19.80 -2.47 6.35
C SER A 113 20.94 -1.96 7.24
N TYR A 114 21.82 -1.04 6.83
CA TYR A 114 22.04 -0.55 5.46
C TYR A 114 23.46 -0.89 4.98
N TYR A 115 24.48 -0.46 5.73
CA TYR A 115 25.84 -0.90 5.48
C TYR A 115 26.09 -2.20 6.22
N SER A 116 26.49 -3.26 5.51
CA SER A 116 26.74 -4.55 6.12
C SER A 116 28.04 -5.20 5.67
N ARG A 117 28.58 -6.05 6.55
CA ARG A 117 29.73 -6.93 6.26
C ARG A 117 29.37 -8.33 6.70
N VAL A 118 29.79 -9.32 5.92
CA VAL A 118 29.38 -10.72 6.12
C VAL A 118 30.61 -11.61 6.24
N TRP A 119 30.62 -12.49 7.24
CA TRP A 119 31.66 -13.48 7.45
C TRP A 119 31.07 -14.89 7.53
N ILE A 120 31.71 -15.84 6.88
CA ILE A 120 31.47 -17.28 7.09
C ILE A 120 32.74 -17.90 7.65
N ASN A 121 32.61 -18.65 8.75
CA ASN A 121 33.72 -19.39 9.38
C ASN A 121 34.96 -18.50 9.63
N GLY A 122 34.73 -17.26 10.05
CA GLY A 122 35.76 -16.24 10.31
C GLY A 122 36.35 -15.57 9.07
N ILE A 123 35.94 -15.94 7.86
CA ILE A 123 36.42 -15.35 6.59
C ILE A 123 35.47 -14.23 6.18
N LEU A 124 36.00 -13.01 6.02
CA LEU A 124 35.24 -11.86 5.49
C LEU A 124 34.94 -12.10 4.02
N LEU A 125 33.66 -12.18 3.66
CA LEU A 125 33.20 -12.30 2.28
C LEU A 125 33.30 -10.96 1.56
N GLY A 126 32.76 -9.89 2.16
CA GLY A 126 32.70 -8.58 1.53
C GLY A 126 31.84 -7.56 2.27
N GLU A 127 31.54 -6.48 1.58
CA GLU A 127 30.74 -5.35 2.07
C GLU A 127 29.52 -5.13 1.15
N HIS A 128 28.38 -4.80 1.74
CA HIS A 128 27.12 -4.52 1.04
C HIS A 128 26.58 -3.15 1.46
N GLU A 129 26.02 -2.43 0.49
CA GLU A 129 25.31 -1.18 0.64
C GLU A 129 23.93 -1.32 0.00
N GLY A 130 22.88 -1.04 0.77
CA GLY A 130 21.51 -1.12 0.29
C GLY A 130 20.58 -1.49 1.42
N MET A 131 19.27 -1.44 1.14
CA MET A 131 18.23 -1.85 2.08
C MET A 131 17.33 -2.92 1.48
N PHE A 132 17.06 -2.82 0.19
CA PHE A 132 15.95 -3.49 -0.48
C PHE A 132 16.40 -4.73 -1.23
N GLY A 133 17.03 -5.66 -0.53
CA GLY A 133 17.51 -6.92 -1.08
C GLY A 133 19.02 -7.04 -1.10
N GLY A 134 19.50 -8.27 -1.25
CA GLY A 134 20.90 -8.61 -1.19
C GLY A 134 21.50 -8.48 0.22
N PRO A 135 22.80 -8.81 0.37
CA PRO A 135 23.67 -9.32 -0.69
C PRO A 135 23.37 -10.77 -1.11
N VAL A 136 23.84 -11.15 -2.30
CA VAL A 136 23.84 -12.52 -2.81
C VAL A 136 25.27 -12.89 -3.20
N CYS A 137 25.79 -14.02 -2.69
CA CYS A 137 27.16 -14.45 -2.97
C CYS A 137 27.33 -15.98 -2.97
N GLU A 138 28.19 -16.46 -3.86
CA GLU A 138 28.58 -17.87 -3.95
C GLU A 138 29.55 -18.21 -2.80
N VAL A 139 29.23 -19.25 -2.03
CA VAL A 139 29.92 -19.60 -0.77
C VAL A 139 30.38 -21.04 -0.66
N SER A 140 30.33 -21.85 -1.73
CA SER A 140 30.62 -23.28 -1.69
C SER A 140 31.99 -23.60 -1.10
N GLN A 141 32.99 -22.79 -1.41
CA GLN A 141 34.36 -22.99 -0.92
C GLN A 141 34.58 -22.52 0.53
N PHE A 142 33.63 -21.80 1.11
CA PHE A 142 33.70 -21.28 2.48
C PHE A 142 32.90 -22.12 3.49
N LEU A 143 32.06 -23.04 3.02
CA LEU A 143 31.25 -23.93 3.85
C LEU A 143 32.00 -25.19 4.29
N ASN A 144 31.86 -25.55 5.55
CA ASN A 144 32.25 -26.84 6.12
C ASN A 144 31.08 -27.82 5.97
N TYR A 145 31.03 -28.56 4.86
CA TYR A 145 29.96 -29.52 4.64
C TYR A 145 29.98 -30.68 5.62
N GLY A 146 28.82 -31.01 6.20
CA GLY A 146 28.68 -32.06 7.20
C GLY A 146 29.20 -31.70 8.61
N ASP A 147 29.64 -30.46 8.81
CA ASP A 147 30.08 -29.92 10.10
C ASP A 147 29.39 -28.57 10.40
N GLU A 148 29.60 -28.04 11.59
CA GLU A 148 29.04 -26.76 12.00
C GLU A 148 29.71 -25.60 11.24
N ASN A 149 28.88 -24.67 10.77
CA ASN A 149 29.28 -23.43 10.14
C ASN A 149 28.85 -22.25 11.02
N GLU A 150 29.62 -21.17 10.98
CA GLU A 150 29.30 -19.91 11.65
C GLU A 150 29.11 -18.79 10.62
N LEU A 151 28.00 -18.06 10.72
CA LEU A 151 27.71 -16.86 9.96
C LEU A 151 27.65 -15.66 10.92
N VAL A 152 28.46 -14.65 10.64
CA VAL A 152 28.44 -13.37 11.36
C VAL A 152 28.10 -12.24 10.39
N VAL A 153 27.21 -11.34 10.80
CA VAL A 153 26.79 -10.18 10.02
C VAL A 153 26.96 -8.92 10.87
N GLU A 154 27.75 -7.98 10.37
CA GLU A 154 27.78 -6.60 10.88
C GLU A 154 26.73 -5.78 10.13
N ALA A 155 25.94 -4.99 10.84
CA ALA A 155 24.99 -4.04 10.27
C ALA A 155 25.14 -2.66 10.93
N VAL A 156 25.16 -1.63 10.11
CA VAL A 156 25.30 -0.24 10.52
C VAL A 156 24.25 0.61 9.82
N ALA A 157 23.65 1.53 10.57
CA ALA A 157 22.69 2.49 10.02
C ALA A 157 23.35 3.38 8.96
N CYS A 158 22.61 3.75 7.93
CA CYS A 158 23.05 4.70 6.91
C CYS A 158 23.54 6.03 7.50
N ASN A 159 22.97 6.48 8.62
CA ASN A 159 23.24 7.75 9.29
C ASN A 159 24.25 7.64 10.45
N TYR A 160 24.92 6.50 10.62
CA TYR A 160 25.85 6.22 11.73
C TYR A 160 26.97 7.27 11.90
N LEU A 161 27.37 7.97 10.83
CA LEU A 161 28.45 8.96 10.85
C LEU A 161 27.97 10.42 10.81
N ILE A 162 26.67 10.69 10.82
CA ILE A 162 26.15 12.07 10.61
C ILE A 162 26.65 13.04 11.68
N ASP A 163 26.73 12.61 12.93
CA ASP A 163 27.21 13.46 14.03
C ASP A 163 28.69 13.88 13.85
N MET A 164 29.46 13.11 13.09
CA MET A 164 30.86 13.40 12.75
C MET A 164 31.02 14.12 11.40
N HIS A 165 30.00 14.09 10.54
CA HIS A 165 29.99 14.63 9.18
C HIS A 165 28.68 15.38 8.85
N PRO A 166 28.37 16.50 9.53
CA PRO A 166 27.11 17.23 9.38
C PRO A 166 26.88 17.77 7.95
N GLU A 167 27.94 17.91 7.13
CA GLU A 167 27.86 18.26 5.72
C GLU A 167 27.12 17.23 4.84
N MET A 168 27.01 15.99 5.33
CA MET A 168 26.33 14.90 4.63
C MET A 168 24.80 14.94 4.76
N VAL A 169 24.25 15.87 5.54
CA VAL A 169 22.81 15.97 5.83
C VAL A 169 22.08 16.82 4.79
N MET A 170 20.87 16.41 4.37
CA MET A 170 19.98 17.21 3.53
C MET A 170 19.30 18.32 4.37
N PRO A 171 19.17 19.57 3.86
CA PRO A 171 18.55 20.67 4.62
C PRO A 171 17.13 20.38 5.14
N TYR A 172 16.37 19.53 4.44
CA TYR A 172 14.98 19.15 4.76
C TYR A 172 14.84 17.76 5.43
N ARG A 173 15.88 16.90 5.40
CA ARG A 173 15.94 15.62 6.15
C ARG A 173 17.07 15.72 7.16
N LYS A 174 16.77 16.14 8.40
CA LYS A 174 17.76 16.58 9.40
C LYS A 174 18.75 15.49 9.86
N VAL A 175 18.50 14.21 9.57
CA VAL A 175 19.29 13.09 10.12
C VAL A 175 19.50 11.93 9.13
N TYR A 176 19.51 12.21 7.83
CA TYR A 176 19.74 11.18 6.81
C TYR A 176 20.81 11.64 5.79
N PRO A 177 21.76 10.76 5.41
CA PRO A 177 22.85 11.18 4.53
C PRO A 177 22.37 11.31 3.08
N LYS A 178 22.99 12.23 2.34
CA LYS A 178 22.62 12.56 0.95
C LYS A 178 22.74 11.40 -0.05
N ASN A 179 23.59 10.43 0.24
CA ASN A 179 23.94 9.32 -0.67
C ASN A 179 23.08 8.06 -0.47
N ALA A 180 22.40 7.92 0.67
CA ALA A 180 21.65 6.71 0.96
C ALA A 180 20.33 6.66 0.19
N ILE A 181 20.05 5.51 -0.41
CA ILE A 181 18.79 5.22 -1.10
C ILE A 181 17.85 4.69 -0.04
N SER A 182 16.92 5.54 0.40
CA SER A 182 16.04 5.19 1.48
C SER A 182 14.64 5.74 1.32
N PRO A 183 13.69 5.06 1.96
CA PRO A 183 12.34 5.56 2.08
C PRO A 183 12.30 6.87 2.88
N TRP A 184 11.42 7.82 2.54
CA TRP A 184 11.30 9.08 3.27
C TRP A 184 10.60 9.00 4.62
N GLN A 185 9.73 8.01 4.88
CA GLN A 185 9.05 7.82 6.18
C GLN A 185 10.03 7.58 7.32
N ILE A 186 11.12 6.87 7.06
CA ILE A 186 12.18 6.62 8.05
C ILE A 186 13.25 7.73 8.05
N THR A 187 13.14 8.71 7.14
CA THR A 187 14.01 9.88 7.15
C THR A 187 13.40 10.96 8.03
N ASN A 188 14.14 11.40 9.05
CA ASN A 188 13.72 12.42 10.01
C ASN A 188 13.53 13.79 9.33
N ASP A 189 12.36 14.02 8.74
CA ASP A 189 11.92 15.33 8.29
C ASP A 189 11.58 16.19 9.52
N SER A 190 12.13 17.41 9.53
CA SER A 190 11.87 18.44 10.53
C SER A 190 10.40 18.76 10.82
N LEU A 191 9.49 18.37 9.93
CA LEU A 191 8.05 18.62 9.99
C LEU A 191 7.23 17.38 10.39
N THR A 192 7.82 16.17 10.36
CA THR A 192 7.13 14.91 10.67
C THR A 192 7.80 14.21 11.85
N GLN A 193 7.03 13.80 12.86
CA GLN A 193 7.58 13.12 14.05
C GLN A 193 7.98 11.65 13.79
N ASN A 194 8.13 11.27 12.52
CA ASN A 194 8.45 9.90 12.10
C ASN A 194 9.95 9.56 12.25
N GLY A 195 10.80 10.56 12.56
CA GLY A 195 12.25 10.45 12.56
C GLY A 195 12.91 9.76 13.75
N ASP A 196 12.12 9.30 14.73
CA ASP A 196 12.64 8.59 15.91
C ASP A 196 13.03 7.13 15.59
N PHE A 197 12.47 6.56 14.52
CA PHE A 197 12.68 5.16 14.14
C PHE A 197 13.71 5.03 13.02
N ASN A 198 14.66 4.11 13.21
CA ASN A 198 15.66 3.75 12.20
C ASN A 198 15.58 2.24 11.98
N VAL A 199 15.50 1.81 10.72
CA VAL A 199 15.50 0.40 10.36
C VAL A 199 16.94 -0.04 10.09
N VAL A 200 17.44 -0.93 10.93
CA VAL A 200 18.80 -1.49 10.85
C VAL A 200 18.71 -3.00 11.11
N GLY A 201 19.61 -3.78 10.52
CA GLY A 201 19.73 -5.21 10.74
C GLY A 201 19.14 -6.06 9.62
N ILE A 202 19.00 -7.36 9.89
CA ILE A 202 18.55 -8.39 8.94
C ILE A 202 17.02 -8.42 8.98
N TRP A 203 16.41 -7.52 8.20
CA TRP A 203 14.97 -7.27 8.27
C TRP A 203 14.14 -8.17 7.34
N ARG A 204 14.78 -8.93 6.44
CA ARG A 204 14.18 -10.04 5.69
C ARG A 204 15.06 -11.30 5.73
N SER A 205 14.50 -12.42 5.28
CA SER A 205 15.06 -13.75 5.43
C SER A 205 16.49 -13.90 4.91
N VAL A 206 17.22 -14.85 5.51
CA VAL A 206 18.55 -15.28 5.07
C VAL A 206 18.49 -16.75 4.71
N ARG A 207 19.09 -17.15 3.60
CA ARG A 207 19.04 -18.53 3.11
C ARG A 207 20.29 -18.93 2.36
N ILE A 208 20.51 -20.24 2.27
CA ILE A 208 21.46 -20.84 1.34
C ILE A 208 20.68 -21.62 0.28
N GLU A 209 20.96 -21.33 -0.99
CA GLU A 209 20.41 -22.05 -2.14
C GLU A 209 21.52 -22.91 -2.76
N PHE A 210 21.29 -24.21 -2.89
CA PHE A 210 22.19 -25.17 -3.52
C PHE A 210 21.78 -25.36 -4.97
N LEU A 211 22.69 -25.05 -5.89
CA LEU A 211 22.42 -24.99 -7.32
C LEU A 211 23.42 -25.84 -8.09
N ASP A 212 22.93 -26.59 -9.07
CA ASP A 212 23.78 -27.30 -10.03
C ASP A 212 24.37 -26.31 -11.04
N THR A 213 25.44 -26.71 -11.74
CA THR A 213 26.07 -25.87 -12.78
C THR A 213 25.04 -25.36 -13.79
N TYR A 214 24.15 -26.26 -14.24
CA TYR A 214 22.97 -25.92 -15.02
C TYR A 214 21.77 -25.71 -14.09
N HIS A 215 21.29 -24.47 -14.00
CA HIS A 215 20.13 -24.13 -13.19
C HIS A 215 19.34 -22.99 -13.85
N ILE A 216 18.07 -22.85 -13.48
CA ILE A 216 17.19 -21.81 -13.98
C ILE A 216 17.44 -20.52 -13.20
N THR A 217 17.51 -19.39 -13.89
CA THR A 217 17.72 -18.08 -13.26
C THR A 217 16.63 -17.14 -13.75
N ASN A 218 15.76 -16.67 -12.85
CA ASN A 218 14.74 -15.69 -13.19
C ASN A 218 13.89 -16.17 -14.39
N PRO A 219 12.96 -17.16 -14.24
CA PRO A 219 11.97 -17.44 -15.27
C PRO A 219 10.88 -16.36 -15.29
N TYR A 220 10.34 -16.07 -16.47
CA TYR A 220 9.27 -15.11 -16.67
C TYR A 220 8.18 -15.69 -17.57
N LEU A 221 6.93 -15.64 -17.13
CA LEU A 221 5.77 -15.94 -17.96
C LEU A 221 4.83 -14.74 -17.97
N HIS A 222 4.57 -14.18 -19.15
CA HIS A 222 3.63 -13.08 -19.28
C HIS A 222 2.67 -13.24 -20.45
N THR A 223 1.53 -12.58 -20.34
CA THR A 223 0.49 -12.58 -21.37
C THR A 223 0.86 -11.55 -22.44
N VAL A 224 0.99 -11.98 -23.68
CA VAL A 224 1.30 -11.12 -24.84
C VAL A 224 0.01 -10.53 -25.42
N SER A 225 -1.02 -11.36 -25.61
CA SER A 225 -2.31 -10.94 -26.13
C SER A 225 -3.43 -11.90 -25.73
N ILE A 226 -4.66 -11.39 -25.78
CA ILE A 226 -5.89 -12.18 -25.61
C ILE A 226 -6.81 -11.84 -26.78
N GLU A 227 -7.08 -12.81 -27.64
CA GLU A 227 -7.91 -12.66 -28.85
C GLU A 227 -8.74 -13.93 -29.06
N GLU A 228 -9.97 -13.79 -29.54
CA GLU A 228 -10.84 -14.93 -29.91
C GLU A 228 -10.91 -16.07 -28.87
N ASN A 229 -10.95 -15.70 -27.58
CA ASN A 229 -10.96 -16.65 -26.44
C ASN A 229 -9.70 -17.53 -26.35
N LYS A 230 -8.54 -17.01 -26.78
CA LYS A 230 -7.22 -17.59 -26.61
C LYS A 230 -6.28 -16.57 -25.98
N ALA A 231 -5.44 -17.03 -25.07
CA ALA A 231 -4.33 -16.23 -24.55
C ALA A 231 -3.02 -16.71 -25.18
N SER A 232 -2.27 -15.79 -25.77
CA SER A 232 -0.89 -16.02 -26.18
C SER A 232 0.03 -15.54 -25.05
N LEU A 233 0.90 -16.42 -24.58
CA LEU A 233 1.87 -16.12 -23.53
C LEU A 233 3.29 -16.34 -24.05
N LEU A 234 4.24 -15.59 -23.51
CA LEU A 234 5.67 -15.79 -23.75
C LEU A 234 6.32 -16.28 -22.46
N LEU A 235 6.92 -17.46 -22.53
CA LEU A 235 7.78 -18.02 -21.50
C LEU A 235 9.23 -17.69 -21.84
N GLU A 236 9.96 -17.12 -20.88
CA GLU A 236 11.40 -16.90 -20.93
C GLU A 236 12.06 -17.61 -19.76
N VAL A 237 13.05 -18.47 -20.04
CA VAL A 237 13.80 -19.25 -19.05
C VAL A 237 15.29 -19.02 -19.30
N PRO A 238 15.90 -18.03 -18.65
CA PRO A 238 17.35 -17.91 -18.59
C PRO A 238 17.93 -19.09 -17.79
N ILE A 239 19.00 -19.67 -18.30
CA ILE A 239 19.66 -20.86 -17.76
C ILE A 239 21.14 -20.54 -17.57
N ASN A 240 21.66 -20.80 -16.38
CA ASN A 240 23.08 -20.72 -16.10
C ASN A 240 23.85 -21.87 -16.79
N THR A 241 25.05 -21.58 -17.27
CA THR A 241 25.95 -22.54 -17.94
C THR A 241 27.34 -22.54 -17.30
N PRO A 242 28.19 -23.55 -17.54
CA PRO A 242 29.52 -23.67 -16.91
C PRO A 242 30.48 -22.49 -17.15
N VAL A 243 30.28 -21.70 -18.21
CA VAL A 243 31.12 -20.54 -18.51
C VAL A 243 30.68 -19.25 -17.83
N ASN A 244 29.43 -19.15 -17.36
CA ASN A 244 28.96 -18.02 -16.57
C ASN A 244 29.68 -18.00 -15.23
N ASP A 245 30.71 -17.16 -15.13
CA ASP A 245 31.35 -16.88 -13.86
C ASP A 245 30.64 -15.69 -13.21
N GLU A 246 29.56 -15.98 -12.47
CA GLU A 246 28.84 -14.98 -11.64
C GLU A 246 29.77 -14.25 -10.64
N LYS A 247 31.03 -14.71 -10.49
CA LYS A 247 32.08 -14.01 -9.76
C LYS A 247 32.42 -12.64 -10.33
N SER A 248 32.28 -12.43 -11.65
CA SER A 248 32.72 -11.22 -12.35
C SER A 248 31.79 -10.00 -12.24
N GLY A 249 30.61 -10.15 -11.63
CA GLY A 249 29.77 -9.02 -11.17
C GLY A 249 29.14 -8.13 -12.26
N VAL A 250 29.51 -8.32 -13.53
CA VAL A 250 28.91 -7.61 -14.67
C VAL A 250 28.03 -8.57 -15.44
N SER A 251 26.78 -8.70 -14.99
CA SER A 251 25.68 -9.13 -15.85
C SER A 251 25.34 -7.92 -16.74
N THR A 252 26.01 -7.78 -17.88
CA THR A 252 25.38 -7.09 -18.99
C THR A 252 24.33 -8.05 -19.50
N MET A 253 23.10 -7.96 -19.02
CA MET A 253 21.98 -8.60 -19.71
C MET A 253 21.84 -7.92 -21.07
N VAL A 254 22.59 -8.39 -22.05
CA VAL A 254 22.29 -8.08 -23.44
C VAL A 254 21.06 -8.90 -23.76
N SER A 255 19.90 -8.26 -23.62
CA SER A 255 18.65 -8.80 -24.14
C SER A 255 18.86 -9.11 -25.62
N PHE A 256 19.06 -10.37 -25.95
CA PHE A 256 18.90 -10.86 -27.31
C PHE A 256 17.39 -10.89 -27.59
N ARG A 257 16.74 -9.72 -27.67
CA ARG A 257 15.53 -9.57 -28.46
C ARG A 257 15.92 -9.98 -29.88
N GLU A 258 15.18 -10.90 -30.51
CA GLU A 258 15.46 -11.41 -31.86
C GLU A 258 15.53 -10.28 -32.92
N ASP A 259 15.12 -9.08 -32.53
CA ASP A 259 14.98 -7.83 -33.26
C ASP A 259 16.07 -6.76 -33.00
N ILE A 260 17.11 -7.02 -32.18
CA ILE A 260 18.27 -6.10 -32.07
C ILE A 260 19.37 -6.46 -33.08
N PRO A 261 19.80 -5.53 -33.95
CA PRO A 261 20.77 -5.80 -34.99
C PRO A 261 22.16 -6.13 -34.41
N GLN A 262 22.85 -7.02 -35.12
CA GLN A 262 24.24 -7.51 -35.04
C GLN A 262 25.36 -6.43 -34.89
N ASN A 263 25.17 -5.39 -34.08
CA ASN A 263 26.12 -4.28 -33.94
C ASN A 263 26.75 -4.16 -32.55
N CYS A 264 26.76 -5.23 -31.76
CA CYS A 264 27.79 -5.43 -30.74
C CYS A 264 28.98 -6.10 -31.43
N TYR A 265 29.86 -5.29 -32.04
CA TYR A 265 31.07 -5.73 -32.73
C TYR A 265 30.89 -6.96 -33.63
N ALA A 266 30.23 -6.77 -34.78
CA ALA A 266 30.14 -7.76 -35.85
C ALA A 266 31.48 -8.50 -36.06
N GLY A 267 31.56 -9.75 -35.56
CA GLY A 267 32.72 -10.63 -35.67
C GLY A 267 33.51 -10.96 -34.40
N THR A 268 33.09 -10.54 -33.20
CA THR A 268 33.87 -10.77 -31.95
C THR A 268 33.32 -11.82 -31.00
N ILE A 269 32.02 -12.14 -31.07
CA ILE A 269 31.39 -13.15 -30.22
C ILE A 269 30.99 -14.34 -31.09
N GLN A 270 31.51 -15.53 -30.79
CA GLN A 270 31.17 -16.78 -31.50
C GLN A 270 30.35 -17.70 -30.59
N PRO A 271 29.13 -18.11 -31.01
CA PRO A 271 28.40 -19.15 -30.30
C PRO A 271 29.13 -20.48 -30.45
N LYS A 272 29.21 -21.22 -29.36
CA LYS A 272 29.71 -22.59 -29.33
C LYS A 272 28.69 -23.45 -28.58
N GLU A 273 28.15 -24.41 -29.29
CA GLU A 273 27.32 -25.46 -28.71
C GLU A 273 28.18 -26.34 -27.81
N LEU A 274 27.68 -26.63 -26.61
CA LEU A 274 28.29 -27.55 -25.68
C LEU A 274 27.93 -28.99 -26.04
N ASP A 275 28.80 -29.93 -25.65
CA ASP A 275 28.56 -31.37 -25.82
C ASP A 275 27.73 -31.92 -24.64
N ASP A 276 26.65 -31.22 -24.32
CA ASP A 276 25.70 -31.52 -23.25
C ASP A 276 24.27 -31.49 -23.82
N THR A 277 23.35 -32.23 -23.19
CA THR A 277 21.92 -32.16 -23.54
C THR A 277 21.11 -31.80 -22.31
N LEU A 278 20.37 -30.69 -22.41
CA LEU A 278 19.41 -30.26 -21.40
C LEU A 278 18.00 -30.60 -21.85
N THR A 279 17.10 -30.85 -20.90
CA THR A 279 15.66 -30.96 -21.15
C THR A 279 14.92 -29.93 -20.30
N VAL A 280 14.20 -29.03 -20.96
CA VAL A 280 13.29 -28.09 -20.30
C VAL A 280 11.89 -28.68 -20.32
N SER A 281 11.33 -28.93 -19.15
CA SER A 281 9.94 -29.33 -18.98
C SER A 281 9.14 -28.21 -18.35
N PHE A 282 7.90 -28.04 -18.80
CA PHE A 282 7.00 -27.01 -18.35
C PHE A 282 5.59 -27.57 -18.21
N SER A 283 4.89 -27.14 -17.16
CA SER A 283 3.44 -27.28 -17.08
C SER A 283 2.79 -26.05 -16.45
N ILE A 284 1.55 -25.78 -16.84
CA ILE A 284 0.70 -24.77 -16.22
C ILE A 284 -0.66 -25.38 -15.91
N THR A 285 -1.09 -25.23 -14.66
CA THR A 285 -2.26 -25.88 -14.05
C THR A 285 -3.19 -24.82 -13.48
N ASP A 286 -4.48 -24.91 -13.77
CA ASP A 286 -5.46 -23.99 -13.19
C ASP A 286 -5.79 -24.31 -11.71
N ASP A 287 -6.53 -23.43 -11.05
CA ASP A 287 -6.91 -23.61 -9.63
C ASP A 287 -7.79 -24.86 -9.37
N ASP A 288 -8.40 -25.45 -10.41
CA ASP A 288 -9.16 -26.71 -10.28
C ASP A 288 -8.23 -27.95 -10.37
N GLY A 289 -6.93 -27.74 -10.54
CA GLY A 289 -5.92 -28.80 -10.69
C GLY A 289 -5.84 -29.37 -12.11
N LYS A 290 -6.44 -28.72 -13.11
CA LYS A 290 -6.37 -29.16 -14.51
C LYS A 290 -5.12 -28.59 -15.17
N VAL A 291 -4.24 -29.45 -15.68
CA VAL A 291 -3.13 -29.04 -16.55
C VAL A 291 -3.72 -28.51 -17.86
N VAL A 292 -3.53 -27.23 -18.14
CA VAL A 292 -4.06 -26.57 -19.34
C VAL A 292 -3.03 -26.54 -20.48
N TYR A 293 -1.74 -26.64 -20.17
CA TYR A 293 -0.66 -26.76 -21.15
C TYR A 293 0.58 -27.39 -20.51
N ALA A 294 1.32 -28.20 -21.28
CA ALA A 294 2.59 -28.79 -20.86
C ALA A 294 3.45 -29.15 -22.07
N PHE A 295 4.78 -29.13 -21.89
CA PHE A 295 5.74 -29.67 -22.86
C PHE A 295 7.00 -30.17 -22.17
N SER A 296 7.82 -30.91 -22.92
CA SER A 296 9.18 -31.30 -22.56
C SER A 296 10.03 -31.27 -23.83
N GLU A 297 11.05 -30.43 -23.86
CA GLU A 297 11.89 -30.20 -25.04
C GLU A 297 13.38 -30.32 -24.71
N GLN A 298 14.11 -30.99 -25.60
CA GLN A 298 15.57 -31.06 -25.51
C GLN A 298 16.20 -29.85 -26.16
N ILE A 299 17.21 -29.28 -25.51
CA ILE A 299 18.01 -28.18 -26.01
C ILE A 299 19.49 -28.49 -25.78
N ASN A 300 20.32 -28.02 -26.70
CA ASN A 300 21.77 -28.07 -26.54
C ASN A 300 22.22 -26.71 -26.04
N PRO A 301 22.91 -26.62 -24.89
CA PRO A 301 23.33 -25.34 -24.36
C PRO A 301 24.37 -24.70 -25.27
N ILE A 302 24.27 -23.39 -25.43
CA ILE A 302 25.16 -22.58 -26.27
C ILE A 302 25.86 -21.58 -25.36
N GLU A 303 27.17 -21.43 -25.55
CA GLU A 303 28.00 -20.44 -24.89
C GLU A 303 28.57 -19.44 -25.89
N PHE A 304 28.88 -18.24 -25.41
CA PHE A 304 29.39 -17.14 -26.23
C PHE A 304 30.83 -16.78 -25.83
N PHE A 305 31.75 -16.81 -26.81
CA PHE A 305 33.17 -16.52 -26.61
C PHE A 305 33.60 -15.24 -27.33
N GLY A 306 34.29 -14.34 -26.62
CA GLY A 306 34.89 -13.11 -27.17
C GLY A 306 36.14 -13.34 -28.03
N ARG A 307 36.69 -12.23 -28.57
CA ARG A 307 37.59 -12.19 -29.76
C ARG A 307 38.88 -13.04 -29.66
N ASP A 308 39.32 -13.37 -28.45
CA ASP A 308 40.57 -14.12 -28.21
C ASP A 308 40.36 -15.40 -27.38
N GLY A 309 39.13 -15.84 -27.12
CA GLY A 309 38.84 -16.97 -26.23
C GLY A 309 39.17 -16.72 -24.74
N PHE A 310 39.64 -15.51 -24.41
CA PHE A 310 39.98 -15.07 -23.05
C PHE A 310 38.90 -14.17 -22.40
N GLU A 311 38.05 -13.51 -23.20
CA GLU A 311 36.89 -12.77 -22.70
C GLU A 311 35.65 -13.64 -22.89
N LYS A 312 35.24 -14.33 -21.84
CA LYS A 312 33.94 -15.02 -21.80
C LYS A 312 32.86 -13.93 -21.73
N ALA A 313 31.95 -13.89 -22.71
CA ALA A 313 30.79 -13.01 -22.62
C ALA A 313 29.83 -13.70 -21.65
N ASN A 314 29.66 -13.13 -20.45
CA ASN A 314 28.76 -13.66 -19.43
C ASN A 314 27.31 -13.41 -19.87
N ASP A 315 26.74 -14.34 -20.62
CA ASP A 315 25.33 -14.34 -20.97
C ASP A 315 24.72 -15.70 -20.59
N HIS A 316 23.60 -15.67 -19.89
CA HIS A 316 22.76 -16.85 -19.68
C HIS A 316 22.30 -17.42 -21.03
N LEU A 317 22.08 -18.73 -21.09
CA LEU A 317 21.33 -19.33 -22.18
C LEU A 317 19.86 -18.94 -22.02
N PHE A 318 19.28 -18.22 -22.99
CA PHE A 318 17.87 -17.86 -22.96
C PHE A 318 17.03 -18.87 -23.76
N TYR A 319 16.25 -19.69 -23.07
CA TYR A 319 15.20 -20.49 -23.70
C TYR A 319 13.90 -19.70 -23.75
N ARG A 320 13.26 -19.60 -24.92
CA ARG A 320 11.97 -18.92 -25.10
C ARG A 320 10.94 -19.80 -25.76
N LYS A 321 9.69 -19.69 -25.32
CA LYS A 321 8.57 -20.44 -25.87
C LYS A 321 7.29 -19.60 -25.93
N ASN A 322 6.69 -19.53 -27.12
CA ASN A 322 5.32 -19.05 -27.29
C ASN A 322 4.33 -20.16 -26.89
N ILE A 323 3.41 -19.83 -25.99
CA ILE A 323 2.40 -20.73 -25.45
C ILE A 323 1.02 -20.18 -25.82
N VAL A 324 0.10 -21.05 -26.22
CA VAL A 324 -1.29 -20.67 -26.49
C VAL A 324 -2.20 -21.47 -25.56
N ILE A 325 -3.00 -20.77 -24.77
CA ILE A 325 -4.01 -21.34 -23.89
C ILE A 325 -5.39 -21.06 -24.49
N ASP A 326 -6.11 -22.13 -24.84
CA ASP A 326 -7.49 -22.05 -25.30
C ASP A 326 -8.45 -21.87 -24.12
N SER A 327 -9.44 -20.98 -24.26
CA SER A 327 -10.45 -20.68 -23.23
C SER A 327 -9.85 -20.38 -21.84
N PRO A 328 -8.92 -19.41 -21.73
CA PRO A 328 -8.28 -19.08 -20.46
C PRO A 328 -9.29 -18.49 -19.47
N LYS A 329 -9.12 -18.81 -18.18
CA LYS A 329 -9.77 -18.10 -17.08
C LYS A 329 -8.96 -16.82 -16.83
N LEU A 330 -9.57 -15.66 -17.03
CA LEU A 330 -8.86 -14.37 -16.95
C LEU A 330 -8.87 -13.82 -15.54
N TRP A 331 -7.72 -13.30 -15.10
CA TRP A 331 -7.59 -12.56 -13.84
C TRP A 331 -8.13 -11.14 -14.03
N TYR A 332 -9.05 -10.71 -13.15
CA TYR A 332 -9.61 -9.36 -13.13
C TYR A 332 -9.33 -8.65 -11.80
N PRO A 333 -9.22 -7.32 -11.81
CA PRO A 333 -9.18 -6.55 -10.59
C PRO A 333 -10.50 -6.65 -9.81
N ASN A 334 -10.42 -6.39 -8.51
CA ASN A 334 -11.54 -6.39 -7.58
C ASN A 334 -12.69 -5.50 -8.11
N GLY A 335 -13.91 -6.03 -8.09
CA GLY A 335 -15.10 -5.39 -8.64
C GLY A 335 -15.35 -5.63 -10.15
N TYR A 336 -14.40 -6.20 -10.89
CA TYR A 336 -14.50 -6.37 -12.35
C TYR A 336 -14.54 -7.83 -12.83
N GLY A 337 -14.36 -8.79 -11.95
CA GLY A 337 -14.42 -10.23 -12.24
C GLY A 337 -13.75 -11.06 -11.15
N ASP A 338 -13.50 -12.34 -11.45
CA ASP A 338 -12.78 -13.27 -10.56
C ASP A 338 -11.26 -13.16 -10.72
N GLN A 339 -10.53 -13.78 -9.79
CA GLN A 339 -9.06 -13.77 -9.72
C GLN A 339 -8.47 -15.19 -9.90
N PRO A 340 -8.75 -15.92 -11.00
CA PRO A 340 -8.15 -17.22 -11.25
C PRO A 340 -6.62 -17.10 -11.31
N LEU A 341 -5.94 -17.99 -10.60
CA LEU A 341 -4.50 -18.16 -10.62
C LEU A 341 -4.15 -19.51 -11.25
N TYR A 342 -2.97 -19.53 -11.87
CA TYR A 342 -2.38 -20.72 -12.46
C TYR A 342 -1.09 -21.03 -11.73
N THR A 343 -0.86 -22.31 -11.45
CA THR A 343 0.42 -22.80 -10.94
C THR A 343 1.30 -23.21 -12.12
N VAL A 344 2.45 -22.57 -12.25
CA VAL A 344 3.47 -22.84 -13.26
C VAL A 344 4.57 -23.68 -12.62
N GLN A 345 4.97 -24.75 -13.30
CA GLN A 345 6.10 -25.58 -12.93
C GLN A 345 7.08 -25.67 -14.10
N ILE A 346 8.37 -25.45 -13.82
CA ILE A 346 9.45 -25.53 -14.79
C ILE A 346 10.52 -26.43 -14.19
N SER A 347 10.98 -27.44 -14.92
CA SER A 347 12.12 -28.24 -14.51
C SER A 347 13.17 -28.32 -15.60
N LEU A 348 14.42 -28.28 -15.17
CA LEU A 348 15.60 -28.44 -16.02
C LEU A 348 16.21 -29.80 -15.69
N SER A 349 16.51 -30.59 -16.72
CA SER A 349 17.23 -31.86 -16.56
C SER A 349 18.51 -31.87 -17.38
N HIS A 350 19.58 -32.41 -16.82
CA HIS A 350 20.86 -32.69 -17.48
C HIS A 350 21.13 -34.20 -17.39
N ASP A 351 21.47 -34.83 -18.52
CA ASP A 351 21.71 -36.28 -18.62
C ASP A 351 20.57 -37.16 -18.04
N GLY A 352 19.33 -36.70 -18.20
CA GLY A 352 18.13 -37.40 -17.75
C GLY A 352 17.86 -37.32 -16.24
N LYS A 353 18.60 -36.48 -15.50
CA LYS A 353 18.33 -36.16 -14.09
C LYS A 353 17.87 -34.72 -13.96
N VAL A 354 16.83 -34.48 -13.17
CA VAL A 354 16.40 -33.12 -12.83
C VAL A 354 17.50 -32.45 -12.00
N CYS A 355 18.01 -31.33 -12.49
CA CYS A 355 19.06 -30.52 -11.83
C CYS A 355 18.48 -29.25 -11.20
N ASP A 356 17.34 -28.75 -11.67
CA ASP A 356 16.65 -27.63 -11.04
C ASP A 356 15.13 -27.65 -11.30
N GLU A 357 14.36 -27.08 -10.38
CA GLU A 357 12.90 -26.98 -10.47
C GLU A 357 12.38 -25.69 -9.85
N HIS A 358 11.50 -25.01 -10.57
CA HIS A 358 10.85 -23.78 -10.15
C HIS A 358 9.34 -23.90 -10.20
N THR A 359 8.68 -23.35 -9.18
CA THR A 359 7.22 -23.24 -9.13
C THR A 359 6.83 -21.83 -8.72
N PHE A 360 5.90 -21.22 -9.45
CA PHE A 360 5.29 -19.95 -9.07
C PHE A 360 3.83 -19.89 -9.51
N LYS A 361 3.07 -18.93 -8.94
CA LYS A 361 1.71 -18.64 -9.37
C LYS A 361 1.68 -17.43 -10.28
N THR A 362 0.76 -17.40 -11.23
CA THR A 362 0.50 -16.23 -12.06
C THR A 362 -0.96 -16.16 -12.53
N GLY A 363 -1.36 -15.06 -13.14
CA GLY A 363 -2.70 -14.85 -13.69
C GLY A 363 -2.64 -14.42 -15.16
N ILE A 364 -3.62 -14.82 -15.96
CA ILE A 364 -3.71 -14.44 -17.37
C ILE A 364 -4.56 -13.19 -17.49
N ARG A 365 -3.98 -12.08 -17.96
CA ARG A 365 -4.68 -10.82 -18.18
C ARG A 365 -3.93 -9.95 -19.19
N THR A 366 -4.62 -8.99 -19.80
CA THR A 366 -3.97 -7.84 -20.46
C THR A 366 -4.26 -6.56 -19.68
N LEU A 367 -3.30 -5.63 -19.68
CA LEU A 367 -3.49 -4.28 -19.19
C LEU A 367 -2.74 -3.30 -20.07
N ILE A 368 -3.45 -2.27 -20.52
CA ILE A 368 -2.86 -1.13 -21.23
C ILE A 368 -3.43 0.17 -20.67
N VAL A 369 -2.77 1.28 -20.98
CA VAL A 369 -3.30 2.63 -20.73
C VAL A 369 -3.54 3.36 -22.05
N THR A 370 -4.71 4.02 -22.15
CA THR A 370 -5.15 4.79 -23.31
C THR A 370 -5.39 6.26 -22.94
N ASP A 371 -5.62 7.09 -23.94
CA ASP A 371 -6.03 8.48 -23.72
C ASP A 371 -7.46 8.51 -23.17
N GLY A 372 -7.68 9.24 -22.07
CA GLY A 372 -9.02 9.48 -21.52
C GLY A 372 -9.79 10.58 -22.28
N ALA A 373 -10.96 10.96 -21.78
CA ALA A 373 -11.78 12.01 -22.41
C ALA A 373 -11.41 13.44 -21.99
N ALA A 374 -10.42 13.61 -21.10
CA ALA A 374 -9.94 14.93 -20.69
C ALA A 374 -9.20 15.64 -21.83
N GLU A 375 -9.36 16.96 -21.90
CA GLU A 375 -8.53 17.78 -22.76
C GLU A 375 -7.07 17.70 -22.32
N LYS A 376 -6.16 17.69 -23.28
CA LYS A 376 -4.73 17.66 -23.01
C LYS A 376 -4.27 19.03 -22.48
N LEU A 377 -4.24 19.18 -21.15
CA LEU A 377 -3.88 20.43 -20.47
C LEU A 377 -2.39 20.79 -20.55
N CYS A 378 -1.53 19.84 -20.91
CA CYS A 378 -0.09 20.03 -21.00
C CYS A 378 0.49 19.33 -22.24
N ARG A 379 1.54 19.90 -22.84
CA ARG A 379 2.18 19.36 -24.06
C ARG A 379 2.63 17.90 -23.87
N ARG A 380 3.08 17.56 -22.67
CA ARG A 380 3.43 16.20 -22.23
C ARG A 380 2.25 15.67 -21.41
N GLY A 381 1.39 14.88 -22.03
CA GLY A 381 0.25 14.24 -21.36
C GLY A 381 0.43 12.73 -21.46
N GLU A 382 0.60 12.10 -20.30
CA GLU A 382 0.56 10.67 -20.07
C GLU A 382 -0.88 10.17 -20.13
N LYS A 383 -1.01 8.87 -20.41
CA LYS A 383 -2.28 8.16 -20.53
C LYS A 383 -2.68 7.64 -19.16
N PHE A 384 -3.95 7.84 -18.77
CA PHE A 384 -4.47 7.41 -17.47
C PHE A 384 -5.81 6.66 -17.56
N GLN A 385 -6.32 6.38 -18.76
CA GLN A 385 -7.46 5.48 -18.92
C GLN A 385 -6.96 4.04 -18.90
N PHE A 386 -7.22 3.31 -17.81
CA PHE A 386 -6.84 1.90 -17.70
C PHE A 386 -7.81 1.03 -18.48
N VAL A 387 -7.26 0.05 -19.20
CA VAL A 387 -8.01 -0.95 -19.95
C VAL A 387 -7.52 -2.33 -19.54
N VAL A 388 -8.38 -3.12 -18.89
CA VAL A 388 -8.06 -4.48 -18.43
C VAL A 388 -8.90 -5.48 -19.19
N ASN A 389 -8.26 -6.47 -19.81
CA ASN A 389 -8.93 -7.50 -20.62
C ASN A 389 -9.89 -6.89 -21.68
N GLY A 390 -9.50 -5.75 -22.26
CA GLY A 390 -10.29 -5.02 -23.26
C GLY A 390 -11.39 -4.10 -22.71
N ARG A 391 -11.53 -3.97 -21.39
CA ARG A 391 -12.54 -3.11 -20.74
C ARG A 391 -11.91 -1.86 -20.10
N GLU A 392 -12.39 -0.68 -20.50
CA GLU A 392 -12.10 0.57 -19.80
C GLU A 392 -12.69 0.55 -18.38
N ILE A 393 -11.93 1.05 -17.40
CA ILE A 393 -12.36 1.13 -16.01
C ILE A 393 -12.11 2.53 -15.44
N PHE A 394 -13.00 2.98 -14.55
CA PHE A 394 -12.66 4.04 -13.61
C PHE A 394 -11.78 3.46 -12.50
N LEU A 395 -10.58 3.99 -12.34
CA LEU A 395 -9.65 3.47 -11.34
C LEU A 395 -10.03 3.94 -9.93
N LYS A 396 -10.71 3.06 -9.19
CA LYS A 396 -10.97 3.15 -7.75
C LYS A 396 -9.70 2.74 -6.99
N GLY A 397 -8.76 3.66 -6.81
CA GLY A 397 -7.47 3.34 -6.23
C GLY A 397 -7.26 3.89 -4.82
N MET A 398 -6.12 3.57 -4.22
CA MET A 398 -5.75 4.06 -2.89
C MET A 398 -4.23 4.04 -2.73
N ASN A 399 -3.65 5.08 -2.11
CA ASN A 399 -2.24 5.05 -1.75
C ASN A 399 -2.02 4.25 -0.47
N LEU A 400 -0.95 3.48 -0.41
CA LEU A 400 -0.55 2.65 0.71
C LEU A 400 0.91 2.95 1.06
N THR A 401 1.17 3.21 2.34
CA THR A 401 2.52 3.16 2.90
C THR A 401 2.79 1.77 3.47
N GLU A 402 4.03 1.51 3.89
CA GLU A 402 4.39 0.31 4.64
C GLU A 402 3.44 0.07 5.84
N LEU A 403 3.30 -1.20 6.24
CA LEU A 403 2.33 -1.58 7.26
C LEU A 403 2.83 -1.44 8.70
N ASP A 404 4.16 -1.36 8.90
CA ASP A 404 4.84 -1.19 10.19
C ASP A 404 6.07 -0.28 10.02
N GLN A 405 6.29 0.66 10.96
CA GLN A 405 7.34 1.69 10.85
C GLN A 405 8.76 1.13 11.02
N LEU A 406 8.88 -0.06 11.62
CA LEU A 406 10.14 -0.78 11.86
C LEU A 406 10.25 -2.06 11.00
N TYR A 407 9.39 -2.16 9.97
CA TYR A 407 9.34 -3.21 8.94
C TYR A 407 9.13 -4.61 9.50
N LEU A 408 8.28 -4.74 10.52
CA LEU A 408 7.78 -6.05 10.93
C LEU A 408 6.82 -6.61 9.86
N GLU A 409 7.18 -7.76 9.31
CA GLU A 409 6.33 -8.49 8.37
C GLU A 409 5.46 -9.51 9.13
N ASP A 410 4.16 -9.24 9.25
CA ASP A 410 3.17 -10.14 9.87
C ASP A 410 2.06 -10.46 8.85
N ARG A 411 1.97 -11.73 8.42
CA ARG A 411 1.02 -12.17 7.39
C ARG A 411 -0.43 -11.87 7.74
N ASP A 412 -0.82 -11.97 9.01
CA ASP A 412 -2.20 -11.71 9.41
C ASP A 412 -2.52 -10.21 9.37
N GLU A 413 -1.54 -9.34 9.65
CA GLU A 413 -1.69 -7.90 9.48
C GLU A 413 -1.81 -7.50 8.00
N TYR A 414 -1.05 -8.16 7.11
CA TYR A 414 -1.20 -8.00 5.66
C TYR A 414 -2.58 -8.50 5.17
N ASP A 415 -3.00 -9.70 5.58
CA ASP A 415 -4.30 -10.27 5.19
C ASP A 415 -5.45 -9.40 5.70
N TRP A 416 -5.40 -8.92 6.94
CA TRP A 416 -6.38 -7.96 7.46
C TRP A 416 -6.41 -6.69 6.62
N THR A 417 -5.28 -6.01 6.46
CA THR A 417 -5.20 -4.72 5.75
C THR A 417 -5.67 -4.84 4.30
N LEU A 418 -5.20 -5.83 3.56
CA LEU A 418 -5.57 -6.00 2.16
C LEU A 418 -7.01 -6.52 1.99
N SER A 419 -7.54 -7.28 2.97
CA SER A 419 -8.96 -7.61 2.99
C SER A 419 -9.84 -6.37 3.22
N LEU A 420 -9.40 -5.40 4.03
CA LEU A 420 -10.07 -4.11 4.14
C LEU A 420 -10.07 -3.38 2.81
N ALA A 421 -8.92 -3.31 2.12
CA ALA A 421 -8.84 -2.62 0.83
C ALA A 421 -9.79 -3.26 -0.20
N LYS A 422 -9.82 -4.59 -0.29
CA LYS A 422 -10.80 -5.33 -1.10
C LYS A 422 -12.24 -4.98 -0.72
N ASN A 423 -12.56 -4.98 0.57
CA ASN A 423 -13.90 -4.75 1.08
C ASN A 423 -14.36 -3.27 0.97
N GLU A 424 -13.44 -2.32 0.80
CA GLU A 424 -13.72 -0.92 0.47
C GLU A 424 -14.04 -0.72 -1.02
N GLY A 425 -13.85 -1.74 -1.86
CA GLY A 425 -14.05 -1.64 -3.31
C GLY A 425 -12.85 -1.07 -4.07
N ILE A 426 -11.66 -1.05 -3.44
CA ILE A 426 -10.42 -0.65 -4.11
C ILE A 426 -10.05 -1.70 -5.16
N SER A 427 -9.69 -1.24 -6.36
CA SER A 427 -9.19 -2.06 -7.47
C SER A 427 -7.68 -1.93 -7.68
N LEU A 428 -7.07 -0.83 -7.20
CA LEU A 428 -5.63 -0.61 -7.27
C LEU A 428 -5.07 -0.01 -5.97
N VAL A 429 -4.03 -0.62 -5.42
CA VAL A 429 -3.21 -0.05 -4.35
C VAL A 429 -1.91 0.48 -4.93
N ARG A 430 -1.59 1.75 -4.64
CA ARG A 430 -0.29 2.33 -4.95
C ARG A 430 0.62 2.17 -3.74
N VAL A 431 1.64 1.32 -3.86
CA VAL A 431 2.73 1.23 -2.90
C VAL A 431 3.59 2.47 -3.08
N TRP A 432 3.37 3.44 -2.20
CA TRP A 432 4.04 4.73 -2.26
C TRP A 432 5.48 4.62 -1.75
N ASN A 433 6.45 4.70 -2.65
CA ASN A 433 7.88 4.56 -2.36
C ASN A 433 8.56 5.93 -2.17
N GLY A 434 7.74 6.99 -2.00
CA GLY A 434 8.13 8.11 -1.14
C GLY A 434 8.39 7.70 0.31
N GLY A 435 8.25 6.41 0.61
CA GLY A 435 9.14 5.69 1.50
C GLY A 435 8.49 4.49 2.15
N GLY A 436 7.58 3.84 1.43
CA GLY A 436 7.33 2.42 1.61
C GLY A 436 8.47 1.61 1.00
N VAL A 437 8.63 0.38 1.45
CA VAL A 437 9.56 -0.57 0.85
C VAL A 437 8.96 -1.18 -0.43
N PRO A 438 9.76 -1.72 -1.36
CA PRO A 438 9.25 -2.77 -2.23
C PRO A 438 8.65 -3.87 -1.36
N GLU A 439 7.34 -4.07 -1.45
CA GLU A 439 6.58 -4.84 -0.46
C GLU A 439 6.98 -6.32 -0.44
N SER A 440 6.57 -7.03 0.62
CA SER A 440 6.90 -8.45 0.83
C SER A 440 6.24 -9.36 -0.21
N ASP A 441 6.72 -10.59 -0.37
CA ASP A 441 6.04 -11.57 -1.24
C ASP A 441 4.59 -11.85 -0.76
N VAL A 442 4.38 -11.84 0.55
CA VAL A 442 3.05 -11.97 1.17
C VAL A 442 2.08 -10.89 0.68
N PHE A 443 2.56 -9.65 0.51
CA PHE A 443 1.74 -8.57 -0.03
C PHE A 443 1.26 -8.88 -1.45
N TYR A 444 2.17 -9.21 -2.36
CA TYR A 444 1.81 -9.47 -3.76
C TYR A 444 0.95 -10.73 -3.92
N GLU A 445 1.23 -11.79 -3.14
CA GLU A 445 0.38 -12.99 -3.07
C GLU A 445 -1.07 -12.66 -2.68
N LEU A 446 -1.25 -11.79 -1.67
CA LEU A 446 -2.56 -11.39 -1.21
C LEU A 446 -3.22 -10.42 -2.20
N CYS A 447 -2.47 -9.54 -2.84
CA CYS A 447 -2.97 -8.68 -3.93
C CYS A 447 -3.45 -9.51 -5.13
N ASP A 448 -2.71 -10.54 -5.53
CA ASP A 448 -3.13 -11.49 -6.57
C ASP A 448 -4.44 -12.18 -6.20
N LYS A 449 -4.53 -12.69 -4.96
CA LYS A 449 -5.73 -13.35 -4.43
C LYS A 449 -6.94 -12.43 -4.35
N TYR A 450 -6.73 -11.17 -3.94
CA TYR A 450 -7.81 -10.22 -3.69
C TYR A 450 -8.19 -9.37 -4.90
N GLY A 451 -7.44 -9.47 -6.01
CA GLY A 451 -7.72 -8.68 -7.21
C GLY A 451 -7.24 -7.23 -7.06
N LEU A 452 -6.29 -6.96 -6.17
CA LEU A 452 -5.77 -5.62 -5.97
C LEU A 452 -4.61 -5.41 -6.94
N MET A 453 -4.82 -4.61 -7.98
CA MET A 453 -3.71 -4.17 -8.82
C MET A 453 -2.70 -3.40 -7.98
N VAL A 454 -1.43 -3.54 -8.29
CA VAL A 454 -0.33 -2.88 -7.61
C VAL A 454 0.30 -1.89 -8.57
N TRP A 455 0.30 -0.64 -8.14
CA TRP A 455 1.20 0.38 -8.63
C TRP A 455 2.40 0.44 -7.68
N GLN A 456 3.54 -0.05 -8.13
CA GLN A 456 4.77 -0.04 -7.37
C GLN A 456 5.59 1.20 -7.74
N ASP A 457 5.76 2.12 -6.79
CA ASP A 457 6.76 3.16 -6.96
C ASP A 457 8.19 2.57 -6.75
N GLY A 458 9.17 3.14 -7.45
CA GLY A 458 10.60 2.97 -7.29
C GLY A 458 11.18 4.00 -6.32
N TYR A 459 12.49 3.98 -6.12
CA TYR A 459 13.10 4.54 -4.92
C TYR A 459 13.17 6.07 -4.85
N ILE A 460 12.91 6.80 -5.95
CA ILE A 460 13.16 8.25 -6.01
C ILE A 460 11.98 9.01 -5.42
N ALA A 461 12.22 9.90 -4.45
CA ALA A 461 11.12 10.70 -3.90
C ALA A 461 11.51 12.07 -3.35
N ASN A 462 10.69 13.08 -3.66
CA ASN A 462 10.68 14.40 -3.02
C ASN A 462 12.05 15.09 -2.95
N GLY A 463 12.94 14.87 -3.93
CA GLY A 463 14.33 15.30 -3.83
C GLY A 463 15.19 15.12 -5.07
N THR A 464 16.51 15.25 -4.85
CA THR A 464 17.57 15.07 -5.84
C THR A 464 18.40 13.83 -5.54
N THR A 465 18.86 13.15 -6.59
CA THR A 465 19.70 11.94 -6.53
C THR A 465 21.20 12.23 -6.73
N GLU A 466 21.64 13.48 -6.53
CA GLU A 466 23.02 13.94 -6.83
C GLU A 466 24.15 13.07 -6.27
N HIS A 467 23.93 12.45 -5.10
CA HIS A 467 24.95 11.69 -4.39
C HIS A 467 24.69 10.18 -4.37
N TRP A 468 23.68 9.69 -5.10
CA TRP A 468 23.35 8.28 -5.12
C TRP A 468 24.38 7.47 -5.90
N ASN A 469 24.71 6.28 -5.37
CA ASN A 469 25.45 5.29 -6.12
C ASN A 469 24.48 4.55 -7.07
N VAL A 470 24.73 4.66 -8.38
CA VAL A 470 23.87 4.06 -9.41
C VAL A 470 23.92 2.54 -9.37
N ASP A 471 25.04 1.91 -8.99
CA ASP A 471 25.14 0.45 -8.92
C ASP A 471 24.34 -0.11 -7.74
N VAL A 472 24.30 0.63 -6.62
CA VAL A 472 23.42 0.32 -5.47
C VAL A 472 21.94 0.52 -5.84
N LEU A 473 21.62 1.51 -6.69
CA LEU A 473 20.27 1.68 -7.23
C LEU A 473 19.88 0.48 -8.11
N ARG A 474 20.75 0.12 -9.06
CA ARG A 474 20.51 -0.97 -10.02
C ARG A 474 20.36 -2.32 -9.32
N SER A 475 21.23 -2.67 -8.39
CA SER A 475 21.16 -3.95 -7.66
C SER A 475 19.83 -4.12 -6.92
N GLN A 476 19.35 -3.08 -6.23
CA GLN A 476 18.05 -3.09 -5.57
C GLN A 476 16.87 -3.12 -6.55
N LEU A 477 16.99 -2.49 -7.72
CA LEU A 477 15.99 -2.58 -8.79
C LEU A 477 15.94 -4.00 -9.36
N THR A 478 17.06 -4.54 -9.82
CA THR A 478 17.19 -5.90 -10.35
C THR A 478 16.56 -6.90 -9.39
N TYR A 479 16.91 -6.82 -8.10
CA TYR A 479 16.38 -7.72 -7.06
C TYR A 479 14.85 -7.76 -7.05
N ASN A 480 14.22 -6.60 -6.92
CA ASN A 480 12.78 -6.51 -6.71
C ASN A 480 11.98 -6.68 -8.01
N LEU A 481 12.51 -6.24 -9.15
CA LEU A 481 11.86 -6.45 -10.44
C LEU A 481 11.81 -7.94 -10.80
N CYS A 482 12.93 -8.67 -10.65
CA CYS A 482 12.94 -10.12 -10.87
C CYS A 482 12.05 -10.88 -9.89
N ARG A 483 12.07 -10.50 -8.61
CA ARG A 483 11.24 -11.12 -7.56
C ARG A 483 9.75 -11.01 -7.85
N THR A 484 9.30 -9.84 -8.30
CA THR A 484 7.85 -9.51 -8.30
C THR A 484 7.16 -9.66 -9.65
N ARG A 485 7.91 -9.82 -10.76
CA ARG A 485 7.35 -9.74 -12.11
C ARG A 485 6.29 -10.79 -12.48
N ASN A 486 6.30 -11.98 -11.86
CA ASN A 486 5.34 -13.04 -12.16
C ASN A 486 3.97 -12.83 -11.46
N HIS A 487 3.85 -11.86 -10.55
CA HIS A 487 2.59 -11.52 -9.91
C HIS A 487 1.66 -10.77 -10.89
N PRO A 488 0.46 -11.29 -11.21
CA PRO A 488 -0.50 -10.60 -12.08
C PRO A 488 -0.97 -9.26 -11.50
N SER A 489 -0.95 -9.12 -10.16
CA SER A 489 -1.27 -7.87 -9.49
C SER A 489 -0.29 -6.75 -9.80
N LEU A 490 1.00 -7.01 -10.06
CA LEU A 490 1.93 -5.95 -10.47
C LEU A 490 1.51 -5.40 -11.83
N CYS A 491 1.04 -4.15 -11.86
CA CYS A 491 0.45 -3.53 -13.05
C CYS A 491 1.21 -2.31 -13.54
N VAL A 492 1.66 -1.49 -12.60
CA VAL A 492 2.33 -0.23 -12.87
C VAL A 492 3.66 -0.23 -12.12
N PHE A 493 4.73 0.12 -12.81
CA PHE A 493 5.98 0.51 -12.20
C PHE A 493 6.19 2.01 -12.43
N CYS A 494 6.16 2.77 -11.34
CA CYS A 494 6.44 4.19 -11.38
C CYS A 494 7.83 4.40 -10.80
N ALA A 495 8.71 5.17 -11.40
CA ALA A 495 10.07 5.24 -10.91
C ALA A 495 10.25 6.10 -9.63
N GLY A 496 9.22 6.86 -9.22
CA GLY A 496 9.23 7.55 -7.94
C GLY A 496 8.10 8.58 -7.71
N ASN A 497 8.15 9.27 -6.56
CA ASN A 497 7.14 10.23 -6.11
C ASN A 497 7.62 11.69 -6.13
N GLU A 498 6.82 12.61 -6.68
CA GLU A 498 6.98 14.07 -6.52
C GLU A 498 8.41 14.63 -6.68
N TYR A 499 9.13 14.17 -7.69
CA TYR A 499 10.44 14.72 -8.05
C TYR A 499 10.43 15.19 -9.49
N ASN A 500 11.36 16.07 -9.87
CA ASN A 500 11.50 16.47 -11.26
C ASN A 500 12.45 15.49 -11.99
N PRO A 501 11.95 14.61 -12.88
CA PRO A 501 12.77 13.59 -13.54
C PRO A 501 13.73 14.15 -14.59
N TYR A 502 13.63 15.44 -14.92
CA TYR A 502 14.41 16.06 -16.00
C TYR A 502 15.63 16.84 -15.50
N THR A 503 15.82 16.95 -14.18
CA THR A 503 17.03 17.58 -13.62
C THR A 503 18.24 16.66 -13.82
N LYS A 504 19.44 17.22 -13.95
CA LYS A 504 20.67 16.48 -14.31
C LYS A 504 20.85 15.14 -13.57
N TYR A 505 20.71 15.17 -12.25
CA TYR A 505 20.96 13.99 -11.40
C TYR A 505 19.79 13.02 -11.41
N ASN A 506 18.56 13.53 -11.29
CA ASN A 506 17.36 12.70 -11.36
C ASN A 506 17.22 12.02 -12.73
N ALA A 507 17.65 12.67 -13.81
CA ALA A 507 17.65 12.09 -15.15
C ALA A 507 18.61 10.90 -15.27
N ALA A 508 19.76 10.92 -14.58
CA ALA A 508 20.70 9.80 -14.57
C ALA A 508 20.14 8.60 -13.78
N ALA A 509 19.62 8.83 -12.58
CA ALA A 509 18.92 7.80 -11.81
C ALA A 509 17.68 7.28 -12.56
N MET A 510 16.99 8.14 -13.29
CA MET A 510 15.85 7.76 -14.10
C MET A 510 16.22 6.89 -15.29
N PHE A 511 17.31 7.22 -15.97
CA PHE A 511 17.82 6.40 -17.05
C PHE A 511 18.18 5.00 -16.55
N ALA A 512 18.91 4.90 -15.43
CA ALA A 512 19.21 3.62 -14.80
C ALA A 512 17.94 2.85 -14.41
N THR A 513 16.94 3.55 -13.85
CA THR A 513 15.67 2.91 -13.47
C THR A 513 14.89 2.40 -14.68
N TRP A 514 14.86 3.17 -15.76
CA TRP A 514 14.18 2.79 -17.00
C TRP A 514 14.89 1.63 -17.71
N ASP A 515 16.23 1.61 -17.70
CA ASP A 515 17.06 0.53 -18.25
C ASP A 515 16.73 -0.81 -17.57
N GLU A 516 16.75 -0.84 -16.24
CA GLU A 516 16.36 -2.03 -15.46
C GLU A 516 14.89 -2.44 -15.73
N TYR A 517 13.99 -1.47 -15.81
CA TYR A 517 12.58 -1.71 -16.12
C TYR A 517 12.36 -2.37 -17.51
N ASP A 518 12.94 -1.80 -18.58
CA ASP A 518 12.74 -2.29 -19.96
C ASP A 518 13.34 -3.68 -20.17
N VAL A 519 14.34 -4.01 -19.35
CA VAL A 519 15.00 -5.30 -19.33
C VAL A 519 14.15 -6.36 -18.61
N TYR A 520 13.61 -6.07 -17.42
CA TYR A 520 12.99 -7.11 -16.57
C TYR A 520 11.47 -7.21 -16.65
N ILE A 521 10.76 -6.10 -16.92
CA ILE A 521 9.28 -6.04 -16.93
C ILE A 521 8.69 -5.07 -17.99
N PRO A 522 9.14 -5.11 -19.25
CA PRO A 522 8.75 -4.12 -20.27
C PRO A 522 7.23 -4.11 -20.60
N ASP A 523 6.51 -5.18 -20.27
CA ASP A 523 5.09 -5.37 -20.51
C ASP A 523 4.17 -4.80 -19.41
N ARG A 524 4.73 -4.11 -18.42
CA ARG A 524 3.97 -3.35 -17.41
C ARG A 524 3.75 -1.91 -17.87
N VAL A 525 2.94 -1.13 -17.15
CA VAL A 525 2.84 0.32 -17.41
C VAL A 525 3.99 1.04 -16.69
N PHE A 526 4.71 1.91 -17.39
CA PHE A 526 5.76 2.72 -16.81
C PHE A 526 5.35 4.18 -16.65
N TYR A 527 5.52 4.73 -15.45
CA TYR A 527 5.53 6.18 -15.23
C TYR A 527 6.87 6.62 -14.67
N ARG A 528 7.31 7.83 -15.04
CA ARG A 528 8.54 8.40 -14.46
C ARG A 528 8.28 8.78 -13.01
N THR A 529 7.24 9.57 -12.78
CA THR A 529 6.83 9.97 -11.43
C THR A 529 5.33 10.22 -11.39
N THR A 530 4.75 10.24 -10.19
CA THR A 530 3.44 10.84 -9.95
C THR A 530 3.59 11.95 -8.91
N PRO A 531 3.05 13.16 -9.17
CA PRO A 531 2.33 13.54 -10.37
C PRO A 531 3.30 13.81 -11.53
N ASP A 532 2.96 13.32 -12.73
CA ASP A 532 3.55 13.76 -14.00
C ASP A 532 2.49 13.71 -15.09
N GLY A 533 2.65 14.55 -16.10
CA GLY A 533 1.92 14.49 -17.37
C GLY A 533 0.40 14.26 -17.30
N GLY A 534 -0.33 14.84 -16.35
CA GLY A 534 -1.81 14.70 -16.31
C GLY A 534 -2.37 14.01 -15.06
N SER A 535 -1.52 13.49 -14.18
CA SER A 535 -1.87 13.23 -12.78
C SER A 535 -1.77 14.51 -11.94
N ALA A 536 -2.56 14.62 -10.87
CA ALA A 536 -2.47 15.69 -9.87
C ALA A 536 -2.42 15.13 -8.44
N HIS A 537 -1.59 15.75 -7.61
CA HIS A 537 -1.60 15.57 -6.14
C HIS A 537 -2.23 16.82 -5.51
N ILE A 538 -3.27 16.65 -4.71
CA ILE A 538 -4.16 17.72 -4.26
C ILE A 538 -4.33 17.68 -2.74
N TYR A 539 -3.79 18.67 -2.03
CA TYR A 539 -3.83 18.73 -0.56
C TYR A 539 -4.52 19.99 -0.02
N ASN A 540 -5.47 20.53 -0.78
CA ASN A 540 -6.24 21.70 -0.35
C ASN A 540 -7.34 21.30 0.64
N ASP A 541 -7.08 21.54 1.91
CA ASP A 541 -8.05 21.36 2.99
C ASP A 541 -9.05 22.54 3.03
N MET A 542 -10.20 22.31 2.40
CA MET A 542 -11.30 23.25 2.15
C MET A 542 -12.65 22.52 2.19
N GLU A 543 -13.77 23.24 2.02
CA GLU A 543 -15.08 22.60 1.84
C GLU A 543 -15.05 21.67 0.62
N PRO A 544 -15.46 20.39 0.75
CA PRO A 544 -15.18 19.37 -0.26
C PRO A 544 -15.91 19.59 -1.59
N THR A 545 -17.00 20.36 -1.62
CA THR A 545 -17.72 20.70 -2.86
C THR A 545 -16.86 21.51 -3.85
N TRP A 546 -15.77 22.14 -3.39
CA TRP A 546 -14.82 22.82 -4.28
C TRP A 546 -14.07 21.86 -5.22
N TYR A 547 -13.93 20.58 -4.87
CA TYR A 547 -13.25 19.60 -5.71
C TYR A 547 -13.92 19.46 -7.09
N ARG A 548 -15.26 19.41 -7.11
CA ARG A 548 -16.09 19.41 -8.32
C ARG A 548 -15.81 20.59 -9.24
N ARG A 549 -15.49 21.76 -8.68
CA ARG A 549 -15.26 22.99 -9.46
C ARG A 549 -13.82 23.11 -9.95
N LEU A 550 -12.87 22.92 -9.04
CA LEU A 550 -11.45 23.20 -9.28
C LEU A 550 -10.76 22.11 -10.10
N TYR A 551 -11.21 20.86 -9.98
CA TYR A 551 -10.51 19.71 -10.54
C TYR A 551 -11.27 18.97 -11.63
N LYS A 552 -12.38 19.53 -12.16
CA LYS A 552 -13.16 18.95 -13.27
C LYS A 552 -12.40 18.73 -14.59
N HIS A 553 -11.19 19.27 -14.70
CA HIS A 553 -10.34 19.09 -15.88
C HIS A 553 -9.15 18.17 -15.61
N VAL A 554 -8.98 17.68 -14.38
CA VAL A 554 -7.87 16.81 -14.00
C VAL A 554 -8.14 15.40 -14.54
N PRO A 555 -7.27 14.86 -15.42
CA PRO A 555 -7.44 13.50 -15.95
C PRO A 555 -7.39 12.42 -14.87
N PHE A 556 -6.52 12.61 -13.87
CA PHE A 556 -6.28 11.61 -12.84
C PHE A 556 -5.82 12.25 -11.52
N VAL A 557 -6.42 11.85 -10.40
CA VAL A 557 -6.01 12.33 -9.07
C VAL A 557 -5.15 11.26 -8.40
N GLY A 558 -3.84 11.44 -8.41
CA GLY A 558 -2.87 10.48 -7.87
C GLY A 558 -2.73 10.48 -6.35
N GLU A 559 -2.98 11.62 -5.71
CA GLU A 559 -3.00 11.76 -4.25
C GLU A 559 -3.99 12.86 -3.84
N SER A 560 -4.80 12.61 -2.81
CA SER A 560 -5.58 13.65 -2.13
C SER A 560 -6.08 13.16 -0.77
N GLY A 561 -6.07 14.01 0.25
CA GLY A 561 -6.59 13.65 1.56
C GLY A 561 -6.42 14.74 2.61
N ILE A 562 -7.01 14.49 3.79
CA ILE A 562 -7.01 15.42 4.93
C ILE A 562 -6.67 14.69 6.24
N HIS A 563 -6.13 15.42 7.20
CA HIS A 563 -5.74 14.86 8.50
C HIS A 563 -6.92 14.23 9.23
N SER A 564 -6.64 13.11 9.89
CA SER A 564 -7.55 12.38 10.76
C SER A 564 -6.80 11.79 11.96
N PHE A 565 -7.53 11.44 13.00
CA PHE A 565 -6.97 10.82 14.20
C PHE A 565 -7.01 9.29 14.11
N PRO A 566 -6.12 8.56 14.80
CA PRO A 566 -6.33 7.14 15.06
C PRO A 566 -7.63 6.91 15.82
N ALA A 567 -8.16 5.68 15.78
CA ALA A 567 -9.30 5.34 16.61
C ALA A 567 -8.99 5.59 18.09
N TYR A 568 -9.99 5.98 18.87
CA TYR A 568 -9.80 6.23 20.30
C TYR A 568 -9.26 5.00 21.04
N LYS A 569 -9.61 3.78 20.59
CA LYS A 569 -9.05 2.51 21.09
C LYS A 569 -7.55 2.40 20.86
N THR A 570 -7.07 2.79 19.68
CA THR A 570 -5.64 2.87 19.37
C THR A 570 -4.94 3.87 20.28
N LEU A 571 -5.53 5.05 20.47
CA LEU A 571 -4.96 6.07 21.38
C LEU A 571 -4.92 5.57 22.83
N LYS A 572 -5.93 4.83 23.31
CA LYS A 572 -5.92 4.20 24.65
C LYS A 572 -4.78 3.22 24.88
N ARG A 573 -4.26 2.60 23.82
CA ARG A 573 -3.14 1.65 23.88
C ARG A 573 -1.78 2.33 23.96
N VAL A 574 -1.67 3.54 23.42
CA VAL A 574 -0.38 4.23 23.23
C VAL A 574 -0.22 5.52 24.02
N ILE A 575 -1.30 6.18 24.44
CA ILE A 575 -1.26 7.44 25.20
C ILE A 575 -1.59 7.20 26.67
N ASN A 576 -0.91 7.90 27.57
CA ASN A 576 -1.21 7.90 28.99
C ASN A 576 -2.68 8.27 29.29
N LYS A 577 -3.36 7.46 30.11
CA LYS A 577 -4.75 7.69 30.54
C LYS A 577 -5.00 9.07 31.14
N THR A 578 -3.99 9.67 31.77
CA THR A 578 -4.11 11.01 32.35
C THR A 578 -4.24 12.08 31.27
N GLU A 579 -3.54 11.94 30.14
CA GLU A 579 -3.68 12.87 29.00
C GLU A 579 -5.03 12.70 28.31
N LEU A 580 -5.47 11.46 28.09
CA LEU A 580 -6.74 11.18 27.40
C LEU A 580 -7.97 11.83 28.06
N ASN A 581 -7.93 12.00 29.39
CA ASN A 581 -9.03 12.56 30.18
C ASN A 581 -8.91 14.08 30.43
N LYS A 582 -7.82 14.73 30.02
CA LYS A 582 -7.67 16.18 30.17
C LYS A 582 -8.44 16.91 29.06
N PRO A 583 -8.98 18.12 29.35
CA PRO A 583 -9.56 18.96 28.32
C PRO A 583 -8.48 19.49 27.36
N LEU A 584 -8.76 19.51 26.06
CA LEU A 584 -7.84 19.94 25.00
C LEU A 584 -7.82 21.46 24.79
N ASN A 585 -7.67 22.21 25.88
CA ASN A 585 -7.67 23.68 25.85
C ASN A 585 -6.31 24.24 25.42
N ASP A 586 -6.32 25.35 24.65
CA ASP A 586 -5.12 26.11 24.29
C ASP A 586 -4.04 25.26 23.58
N ILE A 587 -4.47 24.48 22.58
CA ILE A 587 -3.68 23.42 21.90
C ILE A 587 -2.33 23.89 21.36
N PHE A 588 -2.18 25.17 21.02
CA PHE A 588 -0.92 25.72 20.48
C PHE A 588 0.04 26.25 21.54
N SER A 589 -0.39 26.35 22.80
CA SER A 589 0.46 26.87 23.86
C SER A 589 1.60 25.92 24.20
N ASP A 590 2.72 26.49 24.64
CA ASP A 590 3.80 25.71 25.21
C ASP A 590 3.36 24.95 26.47
N LYS A 591 2.33 25.45 27.16
CA LYS A 591 1.72 24.74 28.29
C LYS A 591 1.07 23.44 27.81
N PHE A 592 0.25 23.49 26.76
CA PHE A 592 -0.37 22.30 26.18
C PHE A 592 0.69 21.26 25.78
N ARG A 593 1.73 21.68 25.04
CA ARG A 593 2.81 20.76 24.62
C ARG A 593 3.50 20.06 25.79
N ARG A 594 3.65 20.74 26.94
CA ARG A 594 4.22 20.15 28.17
C ARG A 594 3.23 19.26 28.92
N ASP A 595 1.94 19.56 28.85
CA ASP A 595 0.87 18.85 29.55
C ASP A 595 0.41 17.58 28.80
N PHE A 596 0.71 17.50 27.50
CA PHE A 596 0.29 16.45 26.55
C PHE A 596 1.47 15.84 25.74
N PRO A 597 2.58 15.43 26.37
CA PRO A 597 3.75 14.92 25.64
C PRO A 597 3.48 13.65 24.82
N ASP A 598 2.64 12.72 25.29
CA ASP A 598 2.32 11.50 24.53
C ASP A 598 1.44 11.84 23.32
N PHE A 599 0.38 12.64 23.52
CA PHE A 599 -0.50 13.06 22.43
C PHE A 599 0.26 13.82 21.34
N ILE A 600 1.17 14.73 21.72
CA ILE A 600 2.03 15.42 20.77
C ILE A 600 2.93 14.43 20.02
N ASN A 601 3.54 13.45 20.71
CA ASN A 601 4.40 12.44 20.07
C ASN A 601 3.65 11.65 18.98
N HIS A 602 2.36 11.39 19.20
CA HIS A 602 1.45 10.70 18.29
C HIS A 602 0.69 11.64 17.35
N PHE A 603 1.28 12.80 17.01
CA PHE A 603 0.69 13.75 16.07
C PHE A 603 1.71 14.24 15.03
N THR A 604 1.70 13.59 13.87
CA THR A 604 2.51 13.99 12.71
C THR A 604 1.99 15.30 12.11
N GLU A 605 2.90 16.24 11.84
CA GLU A 605 2.57 17.58 11.29
C GLU A 605 1.70 18.44 12.23
N PHE A 606 1.95 18.35 13.55
CA PHE A 606 1.38 19.25 14.55
C PHE A 606 1.87 20.69 14.36
N GLN A 607 1.26 21.42 13.44
CA GLN A 607 1.71 22.73 12.97
C GLN A 607 0.58 23.77 12.96
N PRO A 608 0.90 25.07 13.18
CA PRO A 608 -0.10 26.15 13.22
C PRO A 608 -0.90 26.37 11.93
N ASP A 609 -0.48 25.83 10.79
CA ASP A 609 -1.17 25.96 9.50
C ASP A 609 -2.10 24.78 9.18
N ARG A 610 -1.94 23.63 9.87
CA ARG A 610 -2.73 22.39 9.62
C ARG A 610 -3.74 22.09 10.72
N VAL A 611 -3.32 22.16 11.98
CA VAL A 611 -4.18 21.85 13.13
C VAL A 611 -5.44 22.73 13.13
N PRO A 612 -5.39 24.06 12.87
CA PRO A 612 -6.62 24.87 12.84
C PRO A 612 -7.62 24.45 11.77
N ARG A 613 -7.15 23.96 10.61
CA ARG A 613 -8.05 23.51 9.53
C ARG A 613 -8.82 22.26 9.93
N MET A 614 -8.12 21.31 10.56
CA MET A 614 -8.72 20.12 11.14
C MET A 614 -9.71 20.45 12.25
N LEU A 615 -9.36 21.38 13.15
CA LEU A 615 -10.27 21.85 14.20
C LEU A 615 -11.48 22.61 13.64
N ALA A 616 -11.32 23.36 12.55
CA ALA A 616 -12.43 24.03 11.87
C ALA A 616 -13.44 23.02 11.33
N ARG A 617 -12.98 21.96 10.65
CA ARG A 617 -13.86 20.85 10.23
C ARG A 617 -14.55 20.18 11.43
N ALA A 618 -13.80 19.83 12.48
CA ALA A 618 -14.37 19.21 13.67
C ALA A 618 -15.42 20.08 14.38
N SER A 619 -15.27 21.41 14.32
CA SER A 619 -16.21 22.37 14.92
C SER A 619 -17.61 22.34 14.32
N HIS A 620 -17.79 21.73 13.13
CA HIS A 620 -19.12 21.52 12.53
C HIS A 620 -19.88 20.38 13.22
N ILE A 621 -19.15 19.47 13.88
CA ILE A 621 -19.74 18.29 14.51
C ILE A 621 -20.07 18.55 15.97
N ILE A 622 -19.17 19.20 16.71
CA ILE A 622 -19.27 19.41 18.16
C ILE A 622 -18.69 20.76 18.60
N ASP A 623 -19.10 21.24 19.77
CA ASP A 623 -18.47 22.39 20.43
C ASP A 623 -16.99 22.09 20.76
N MET A 624 -16.10 22.98 20.31
CA MET A 624 -14.66 22.85 20.47
C MET A 624 -14.13 23.33 21.83
N HIS A 625 -15.00 23.73 22.77
CA HIS A 625 -14.59 24.11 24.12
C HIS A 625 -14.60 22.92 25.10
N ASN A 626 -13.51 22.76 25.88
CA ASN A 626 -13.38 21.75 26.95
C ASN A 626 -13.55 20.27 26.52
N LEU A 627 -13.43 19.95 25.24
CA LEU A 627 -13.52 18.56 24.75
C LEU A 627 -12.37 17.67 25.22
N CYS A 628 -12.65 16.38 25.34
CA CYS A 628 -11.64 15.33 25.56
C CYS A 628 -11.15 14.72 24.23
N VAL A 629 -10.12 13.88 24.29
CA VAL A 629 -9.54 13.22 23.10
C VAL A 629 -10.59 12.39 22.35
N GLN A 630 -11.48 11.69 23.05
CA GLN A 630 -12.51 10.86 22.41
C GLN A 630 -13.46 11.68 21.54
N GLU A 631 -13.92 12.82 22.05
CA GLU A 631 -14.82 13.73 21.33
C GLU A 631 -14.15 14.35 20.12
N LEU A 632 -12.87 14.71 20.23
CA LEU A 632 -12.08 15.21 19.10
C LEU A 632 -11.93 14.17 17.98
N VAL A 633 -11.64 12.92 18.35
CA VAL A 633 -11.47 11.81 17.41
C VAL A 633 -12.77 11.57 16.65
N GLU A 634 -13.90 11.50 17.36
CA GLU A 634 -15.21 11.29 16.74
C GLU A 634 -15.60 12.43 15.80
N ALA A 635 -15.43 13.68 16.22
CA ALA A 635 -15.69 14.85 15.39
C ALA A 635 -14.78 14.88 14.15
N GLY A 636 -13.49 14.55 14.31
CA GLY A 636 -12.53 14.44 13.21
C GLY A 636 -12.92 13.35 12.21
N HIS A 637 -13.33 12.16 12.69
CA HIS A 637 -13.78 11.06 11.83
C HIS A 637 -15.04 11.43 11.03
N MET A 638 -16.05 12.02 11.67
CA MET A 638 -17.28 12.41 10.98
C MET A 638 -17.05 13.56 9.99
N ALA A 639 -16.16 14.51 10.29
CA ALA A 639 -15.82 15.53 9.32
C ALA A 639 -14.98 14.98 8.16
N SER A 640 -14.10 14.00 8.41
CA SER A 640 -13.42 13.25 7.35
C SER A 640 -14.40 12.45 6.49
N TYR A 641 -15.46 11.86 7.07
CA TYR A 641 -16.51 11.15 6.34
C TYR A 641 -17.12 12.02 5.24
N GLU A 642 -17.60 13.23 5.58
CA GLU A 642 -18.22 14.13 4.59
C GLU A 642 -17.24 14.49 3.47
N PHE A 643 -16.01 14.81 3.85
CA PHE A 643 -14.97 15.22 2.90
C PHE A 643 -14.68 14.13 1.88
N TYR A 644 -14.39 12.90 2.32
CA TYR A 644 -14.02 11.82 1.42
C TYR A 644 -15.19 11.39 0.53
N LEU A 645 -16.43 11.36 1.05
CA LEU A 645 -17.62 11.05 0.24
C LEU A 645 -17.75 12.02 -0.93
N ILE A 646 -17.81 13.33 -0.64
CA ILE A 646 -18.03 14.36 -1.67
C ILE A 646 -16.83 14.48 -2.62
N MET A 647 -15.60 14.33 -2.12
CA MET A 647 -14.39 14.38 -2.94
C MET A 647 -14.37 13.27 -3.98
N VAL A 648 -14.66 12.02 -3.57
CA VAL A 648 -14.65 10.87 -4.48
C VAL A 648 -15.81 10.95 -5.47
N GLU A 649 -17.02 11.29 -5.02
CA GLU A 649 -18.18 11.52 -5.89
C GLU A 649 -17.93 12.58 -6.95
N SER A 650 -17.21 13.65 -6.61
CA SER A 650 -16.83 14.70 -7.57
C SER A 650 -15.96 14.18 -8.72
N MET A 651 -15.13 13.16 -8.48
CA MET A 651 -14.32 12.53 -9.53
C MET A 651 -15.12 11.52 -10.33
N LEU A 652 -15.98 10.73 -9.66
CA LEU A 652 -16.88 9.78 -10.32
C LEU A 652 -17.81 10.49 -11.30
N GLU A 653 -18.41 11.62 -10.87
CA GLU A 653 -19.25 12.47 -11.72
C GLU A 653 -18.57 12.89 -13.02
N ASN A 654 -17.25 13.07 -12.99
CA ASN A 654 -16.49 13.60 -14.11
C ASN A 654 -15.96 12.50 -15.05
N TYR A 655 -16.16 11.20 -14.74
CA TYR A 655 -15.81 10.10 -15.65
C TYR A 655 -16.61 10.22 -16.96
N PRO A 656 -15.99 10.11 -18.17
CA PRO A 656 -14.62 9.64 -18.47
C PRO A 656 -13.54 10.70 -18.63
N LYS A 657 -13.75 11.95 -18.19
CA LYS A 657 -12.68 12.96 -18.19
C LYS A 657 -11.68 12.69 -17.08
N THR A 658 -12.17 12.53 -15.85
CA THR A 658 -11.36 11.97 -14.76
C THR A 658 -11.50 10.46 -14.79
N THR A 659 -10.40 9.75 -14.96
CA THR A 659 -10.39 8.29 -15.15
C THR A 659 -10.04 7.53 -13.88
N GLY A 660 -9.74 8.23 -12.79
CA GLY A 660 -9.48 7.62 -11.50
C GLY A 660 -9.07 8.59 -10.40
N ILE A 661 -9.12 8.09 -9.17
CA ILE A 661 -8.66 8.76 -7.96
C ILE A 661 -8.00 7.76 -7.03
N MET A 662 -6.89 8.16 -6.41
CA MET A 662 -6.21 7.43 -5.35
C MET A 662 -6.12 8.33 -4.11
N PRO A 663 -7.01 8.15 -3.12
CA PRO A 663 -6.91 8.93 -1.89
C PRO A 663 -5.60 8.63 -1.15
N TRP A 664 -5.10 9.64 -0.43
CA TRP A 664 -3.97 9.58 0.49
C TRP A 664 -4.55 9.52 1.90
N VAL A 665 -4.16 8.62 2.79
CA VAL A 665 -3.49 7.33 2.55
C VAL A 665 -4.30 6.25 3.28
N PHE A 666 -4.24 5.01 2.81
CA PHE A 666 -5.06 3.92 3.34
C PHE A 666 -4.79 3.67 4.83
N LYS A 667 -3.54 3.32 5.16
CA LYS A 667 -3.09 2.95 6.50
C LYS A 667 -1.82 3.70 6.86
N ARG A 668 -1.60 3.97 8.15
CA ARG A 668 -0.31 4.44 8.69
C ARG A 668 0.52 3.30 9.30
N PRO A 669 1.87 3.39 9.25
CA PRO A 669 2.76 2.34 9.74
C PRO A 669 2.93 2.33 11.27
N TRP A 670 2.52 3.39 11.96
CA TRP A 670 2.52 3.46 13.42
C TRP A 670 1.40 4.38 13.93
N PRO A 671 0.96 4.23 15.20
CA PRO A 671 -0.17 4.99 15.74
C PRO A 671 0.09 6.50 15.74
N THR A 672 -0.38 7.25 14.75
CA THR A 672 -0.17 8.70 14.67
C THR A 672 -1.36 9.41 14.04
N SER A 673 -1.62 10.63 14.50
CA SER A 673 -2.56 11.55 13.86
C SER A 673 -1.93 12.14 12.61
N ALA A 674 -2.50 11.82 11.45
CA ALA A 674 -2.04 12.21 10.13
C ALA A 674 -3.17 11.98 9.12
N ILE A 675 -2.94 12.25 7.84
CA ILE A 675 -3.87 11.78 6.79
C ILE A 675 -3.91 10.25 6.85
N GLN A 676 -5.09 9.63 7.06
CA GLN A 676 -5.30 8.18 7.13
C GLN A 676 -6.78 7.80 7.08
N ILE A 677 -7.11 6.61 6.59
CA ILE A 677 -8.48 6.06 6.53
C ILE A 677 -8.65 4.85 7.47
N VAL A 678 -7.57 4.10 7.66
CA VAL A 678 -7.39 3.00 8.60
C VAL A 678 -6.19 3.35 9.48
N ASP A 679 -6.29 3.17 10.79
CA ASP A 679 -5.15 3.43 11.67
C ASP A 679 -4.09 2.29 11.65
N ALA A 680 -2.98 2.52 12.35
CA ALA A 680 -1.87 1.57 12.39
C ALA A 680 -2.20 0.20 12.97
N PHE A 681 -3.20 0.11 13.85
CA PHE A 681 -3.68 -1.17 14.37
C PHE A 681 -4.82 -1.76 13.53
N GLY A 682 -5.13 -1.17 12.38
CA GLY A 682 -6.09 -1.72 11.42
C GLY A 682 -7.55 -1.41 11.75
N HIS A 683 -7.85 -0.37 12.54
CA HIS A 683 -9.23 0.05 12.76
C HIS A 683 -9.70 0.95 11.60
N PRO A 684 -10.76 0.57 10.85
CA PRO A 684 -11.35 1.45 9.84
C PRO A 684 -12.11 2.60 10.50
N HIS A 685 -11.88 3.82 10.03
CA HIS A 685 -12.54 5.03 10.53
C HIS A 685 -13.86 5.32 9.80
N ALA A 686 -14.59 6.38 10.17
CA ALA A 686 -15.81 6.75 9.46
C ALA A 686 -15.56 7.01 7.96
N GLN A 687 -14.46 7.68 7.61
CA GLN A 687 -14.09 7.94 6.22
C GLN A 687 -13.83 6.67 5.38
N TYR A 688 -13.49 5.53 5.99
CA TYR A 688 -13.41 4.24 5.28
C TYR A 688 -14.78 3.87 4.70
N TYR A 689 -15.83 4.02 5.52
CA TYR A 689 -17.19 3.72 5.09
C TYR A 689 -17.74 4.78 4.12
N ALA A 690 -17.20 6.00 4.11
CA ALA A 690 -17.52 7.01 3.10
C ALA A 690 -16.97 6.62 1.72
N VAL A 691 -15.68 6.27 1.65
CA VAL A 691 -15.05 5.81 0.41
C VAL A 691 -15.64 4.48 -0.05
N LYS A 692 -15.87 3.53 0.87
CA LYS A 692 -16.55 2.26 0.58
C LYS A 692 -17.88 2.44 -0.14
N ARG A 693 -18.71 3.39 0.32
CA ARG A 693 -19.99 3.72 -0.34
C ARG A 693 -19.77 4.33 -1.71
N ALA A 694 -18.90 5.34 -1.82
CA ALA A 694 -18.59 5.95 -3.11
C ALA A 694 -18.00 4.95 -4.14
N TYR A 695 -17.35 3.88 -3.66
CA TYR A 695 -16.80 2.80 -4.48
C TYR A 695 -17.77 1.61 -4.67
N GLU A 696 -19.02 1.70 -4.22
CA GLU A 696 -20.04 0.70 -4.53
C GLU A 696 -20.17 0.47 -6.03
N HIS A 697 -20.60 -0.74 -6.39
CA HIS A 697 -20.77 -1.11 -7.79
C HIS A 697 -21.80 -0.24 -8.50
N ILE A 698 -22.89 0.10 -7.79
CA ILE A 698 -23.94 1.04 -8.20
C ILE A 698 -24.03 2.10 -7.12
N HIS A 699 -23.66 3.34 -7.44
CA HIS A 699 -23.61 4.44 -6.47
C HIS A 699 -24.50 5.61 -6.90
N PRO A 700 -25.60 5.90 -6.18
CA PRO A 700 -26.37 7.12 -6.37
C PRO A 700 -25.82 8.27 -5.52
N PHE A 701 -25.72 9.47 -6.09
CA PHE A 701 -25.14 10.62 -5.40
C PHE A 701 -25.74 11.96 -5.84
N VAL A 702 -25.58 12.97 -4.99
CA VAL A 702 -26.01 14.34 -5.25
C VAL A 702 -24.82 15.19 -5.73
N CYS A 703 -25.00 15.89 -6.83
CA CYS A 703 -23.97 16.75 -7.43
C CYS A 703 -24.02 18.17 -6.83
N PHE A 704 -23.73 18.31 -5.53
CA PHE A 704 -23.80 19.61 -4.85
C PHE A 704 -22.77 20.62 -5.37
N ASP A 705 -23.22 21.77 -5.85
CA ASP A 705 -22.30 22.89 -6.08
C ASP A 705 -21.74 23.47 -4.77
N ARG A 706 -22.50 23.35 -3.68
CA ARG A 706 -22.24 23.84 -2.32
C ARG A 706 -23.03 22.99 -1.30
N ASN A 707 -22.51 22.83 -0.09
CA ASN A 707 -23.16 22.13 1.03
C ASN A 707 -23.63 23.09 2.16
N ALA A 708 -23.51 24.40 1.95
CA ALA A 708 -23.90 25.43 2.91
C ALA A 708 -24.69 26.56 2.23
N PHE A 709 -25.79 27.00 2.86
CA PHE A 709 -26.81 27.85 2.26
C PHE A 709 -27.24 29.00 3.18
N SER A 710 -27.69 30.12 2.60
CA SER A 710 -28.40 31.17 3.34
C SER A 710 -29.84 30.75 3.59
N ARG A 711 -30.47 31.35 4.60
CA ARG A 711 -31.88 31.07 4.91
C ARG A 711 -32.75 31.33 3.68
N GLY A 712 -33.61 30.37 3.33
CA GLY A 712 -34.68 30.58 2.34
C GLY A 712 -34.18 30.60 0.90
N GLU A 713 -32.90 30.28 0.69
CA GLU A 713 -32.38 29.95 -0.63
C GLU A 713 -33.09 28.69 -1.16
N LYS A 714 -33.44 28.71 -2.44
CA LYS A 714 -33.92 27.53 -3.15
C LYS A 714 -32.75 26.61 -3.45
N ILE A 715 -32.81 25.37 -2.96
CA ILE A 715 -31.70 24.43 -3.07
C ILE A 715 -31.91 23.55 -4.29
N LYS A 716 -30.91 23.47 -5.16
CA LYS A 716 -30.87 22.54 -6.29
C LYS A 716 -30.21 21.24 -5.87
N LEU A 717 -30.83 20.12 -6.22
CA LEU A 717 -30.34 18.77 -5.99
C LEU A 717 -30.26 18.01 -7.32
N PRO A 718 -29.19 18.17 -8.10
CA PRO A 718 -28.93 17.32 -9.26
C PRO A 718 -28.51 15.93 -8.76
N ILE A 719 -29.23 14.90 -9.19
CA ILE A 719 -29.04 13.51 -8.79
C ILE A 719 -28.46 12.73 -9.97
N LYS A 720 -27.40 11.96 -9.71
CA LYS A 720 -26.82 11.03 -10.67
C LYS A 720 -26.70 9.64 -10.06
N VAL A 721 -26.53 8.66 -10.93
CA VAL A 721 -26.12 7.31 -10.56
C VAL A 721 -24.97 6.89 -11.48
N ILE A 722 -23.98 6.19 -10.93
CA ILE A 722 -22.93 5.51 -11.71
C ILE A 722 -22.98 4.00 -11.40
N SER A 723 -22.66 3.19 -12.40
CA SER A 723 -22.48 1.75 -12.24
C SER A 723 -21.18 1.32 -12.91
N ASP A 724 -20.42 0.37 -12.36
CA ASP A 724 -19.16 -0.07 -13.02
C ASP A 724 -19.45 -0.82 -14.35
N CYS A 725 -20.63 -1.41 -14.51
CA CYS A 725 -21.11 -1.97 -15.78
C CYS A 725 -22.60 -1.65 -16.03
N PRO A 726 -23.08 -1.77 -17.28
CA PRO A 726 -24.50 -1.67 -17.59
C PRO A 726 -25.34 -2.62 -16.71
N CYS A 727 -26.33 -2.10 -15.99
CA CYS A 727 -27.20 -2.86 -15.10
C CYS A 727 -28.70 -2.71 -15.43
N GLY A 728 -29.05 -1.99 -16.49
CA GLY A 728 -30.45 -1.82 -16.90
C GLY A 728 -31.18 -0.78 -16.05
N ASP A 729 -32.44 -1.04 -15.71
CA ASP A 729 -33.29 -0.05 -15.05
C ASP A 729 -33.12 -0.07 -13.52
N LEU A 730 -32.88 1.10 -12.95
CA LEU A 730 -32.80 1.33 -11.51
C LEU A 730 -33.92 2.28 -11.07
N THR A 731 -34.46 2.04 -9.87
CA THR A 731 -35.29 3.03 -9.18
C THR A 731 -34.42 3.82 -8.21
N VAL A 732 -34.36 5.13 -8.38
CA VAL A 732 -33.61 6.04 -7.51
C VAL A 732 -34.59 6.87 -6.69
N VAL A 733 -34.48 6.77 -5.37
CA VAL A 733 -35.33 7.46 -4.41
C VAL A 733 -34.53 8.58 -3.75
N THR A 734 -35.07 9.80 -3.76
CA THR A 734 -34.49 10.95 -3.06
C THR A 734 -35.41 11.39 -1.94
N GLU A 735 -34.86 11.50 -0.74
CA GLU A 735 -35.57 11.87 0.48
C GLU A 735 -34.89 13.08 1.11
N VAL A 736 -35.67 14.10 1.49
CA VAL A 736 -35.16 15.26 2.24
C VAL A 736 -35.91 15.39 3.55
N PHE A 737 -35.13 15.54 4.62
CA PHE A 737 -35.59 15.66 5.99
C PHE A 737 -35.21 17.04 6.52
N ASP A 738 -36.06 17.62 7.36
CA ASP A 738 -35.82 18.90 8.01
C ASP A 738 -34.79 18.80 9.15
N ASP A 739 -34.64 19.88 9.92
CA ASP A 739 -33.73 19.97 11.07
C ASP A 739 -34.07 19.00 12.21
N LYS A 740 -35.27 18.43 12.20
CA LYS A 740 -35.78 17.46 13.17
C LYS A 740 -35.85 16.05 12.60
N MET A 741 -35.21 15.80 11.46
CA MET A 741 -35.30 14.55 10.71
C MET A 741 -36.74 14.17 10.32
N THR A 742 -37.64 15.15 10.15
CA THR A 742 -38.97 14.92 9.59
C THR A 742 -38.90 14.98 8.08
N LYS A 743 -39.28 13.89 7.41
CA LYS A 743 -39.32 13.81 5.94
C LYS A 743 -40.38 14.75 5.39
N PHE A 744 -39.98 15.69 4.54
CA PHE A 744 -40.90 16.63 3.90
C PHE A 744 -40.82 16.60 2.36
N PHE A 745 -39.84 15.90 1.80
CA PHE A 745 -39.73 15.65 0.36
C PHE A 745 -39.39 14.18 0.10
N LEU A 746 -40.03 13.62 -0.93
CA LEU A 746 -39.79 12.28 -1.44
C LEU A 746 -40.02 12.30 -2.96
N SER A 747 -39.04 11.78 -3.71
CA SER A 747 -39.18 11.47 -5.14
C SER A 747 -38.70 10.05 -5.41
N SER A 748 -39.22 9.46 -6.50
CA SER A 748 -38.86 8.13 -6.96
C SER A 748 -38.84 8.15 -8.48
N GLU A 749 -37.66 8.05 -9.06
CA GLU A 749 -37.43 8.13 -10.50
C GLU A 749 -36.86 6.81 -11.01
N THR A 750 -37.25 6.42 -12.23
CA THR A 750 -36.65 5.27 -12.90
C THR A 750 -35.66 5.75 -13.95
N VAL A 751 -34.45 5.21 -13.93
CA VAL A 751 -33.36 5.54 -14.87
C VAL A 751 -32.79 4.27 -15.47
N SER A 752 -32.45 4.32 -16.76
CA SER A 752 -31.81 3.19 -17.46
C SER A 752 -30.30 3.41 -17.56
N VAL A 753 -29.52 2.53 -16.93
CA VAL A 753 -28.06 2.57 -16.90
C VAL A 753 -27.50 1.60 -17.93
N THR A 754 -27.13 2.15 -19.09
CA THR A 754 -26.70 1.41 -20.28
C THR A 754 -25.20 1.45 -20.54
N SER A 755 -24.44 2.16 -19.70
CA SER A 755 -22.97 2.28 -19.77
C SER A 755 -22.38 2.37 -18.36
N ASP A 756 -21.06 2.39 -18.28
CA ASP A 756 -20.26 2.58 -17.07
C ASP A 756 -20.06 4.06 -16.67
N LYS A 757 -20.73 4.98 -17.36
CA LYS A 757 -20.63 6.43 -17.15
C LYS A 757 -21.73 6.94 -16.23
N PRO A 758 -21.51 8.02 -15.46
CA PRO A 758 -22.56 8.66 -14.67
C PRO A 758 -23.76 9.05 -15.54
N VAL A 759 -24.97 8.74 -15.06
CA VAL A 759 -26.24 9.05 -15.72
C VAL A 759 -27.03 10.04 -14.86
N ASP A 760 -27.57 11.08 -15.49
CA ASP A 760 -28.48 12.02 -14.83
C ASP A 760 -29.82 11.34 -14.52
N VAL A 761 -30.28 11.47 -13.28
CA VAL A 761 -31.55 10.91 -12.79
C VAL A 761 -32.62 11.99 -12.75
N ALA A 762 -32.37 13.06 -12.01
CA ALA A 762 -33.29 14.19 -11.83
C ALA A 762 -32.56 15.44 -11.34
N GLU A 763 -33.17 16.62 -11.49
CA GLU A 763 -32.77 17.84 -10.78
C GLU A 763 -33.97 18.36 -10.00
N HIS A 764 -33.95 18.23 -8.68
CA HIS A 764 -35.01 18.74 -7.82
C HIS A 764 -34.67 20.15 -7.32
N THR A 765 -35.69 21.00 -7.19
CA THR A 765 -35.57 22.30 -6.49
C THR A 765 -36.35 22.22 -5.20
N ILE A 766 -35.66 22.36 -4.07
CA ILE A 766 -36.22 22.22 -2.73
C ILE A 766 -36.37 23.60 -2.10
N ASP A 767 -37.59 23.91 -1.67
CA ASP A 767 -37.90 25.04 -0.80
C ASP A 767 -37.84 24.57 0.66
N LEU A 768 -36.81 24.97 1.41
CA LEU A 768 -36.67 24.58 2.80
C LEU A 768 -37.71 25.28 3.71
N PRO A 769 -38.23 24.60 4.75
CA PRO A 769 -39.04 25.23 5.78
C PRO A 769 -38.34 26.44 6.40
N TRP A 770 -39.08 27.52 6.61
CA TRP A 770 -38.50 28.78 7.04
C TRP A 770 -37.90 28.74 8.47
N SER A 771 -38.25 27.71 9.25
CA SER A 771 -37.68 27.41 10.57
C SER A 771 -36.25 26.86 10.52
N ILE A 772 -35.80 26.32 9.38
CA ILE A 772 -34.45 25.79 9.22
C ILE A 772 -33.47 26.97 9.09
N TYR A 773 -32.77 27.26 10.18
CA TYR A 773 -31.82 28.37 10.26
C TYR A 773 -30.81 28.11 11.40
N ASP A 774 -29.52 28.32 11.14
CA ASP A 774 -28.42 27.88 12.01
C ASP A 774 -28.60 26.43 12.45
N THR A 775 -28.75 25.55 11.46
CA THR A 775 -29.01 24.13 11.65
C THR A 775 -28.64 23.32 10.41
N TYR A 776 -28.57 22.02 10.55
CA TYR A 776 -28.43 21.05 9.46
C TYR A 776 -29.80 20.55 8.99
N PHE A 777 -29.92 20.18 7.73
CA PHE A 777 -31.01 19.37 7.19
C PHE A 777 -30.40 18.14 6.50
N PHE A 778 -31.19 17.13 6.17
CA PHE A 778 -30.64 15.84 5.74
C PHE A 778 -31.17 15.40 4.39
N ILE A 779 -30.32 14.76 3.60
CA ILE A 779 -30.67 14.20 2.30
C ILE A 779 -30.21 12.75 2.26
N ARG A 780 -31.11 11.86 1.85
CA ARG A 780 -30.80 10.47 1.53
C ARG A 780 -31.12 10.22 0.07
N VAL A 781 -30.20 9.59 -0.66
CA VAL A 781 -30.44 9.07 -2.01
C VAL A 781 -30.16 7.58 -1.99
N SER A 782 -31.08 6.79 -2.54
CA SER A 782 -30.95 5.33 -2.56
C SER A 782 -31.30 4.79 -3.95
N ALA A 783 -30.51 3.81 -4.42
CA ALA A 783 -30.75 3.10 -5.66
C ALA A 783 -31.27 1.70 -5.37
N PHE A 784 -32.27 1.26 -6.12
CA PHE A 784 -32.90 -0.05 -6.00
C PHE A 784 -32.88 -0.77 -7.34
N GLU A 785 -32.44 -2.02 -7.31
CA GLU A 785 -32.53 -2.96 -8.41
C GLU A 785 -33.49 -4.08 -8.00
N ASN A 786 -34.55 -4.30 -8.77
CA ASN A 786 -35.58 -5.31 -8.47
C ASN A 786 -36.16 -5.21 -7.03
N GLY A 787 -36.29 -3.99 -6.51
CA GLY A 787 -36.80 -3.71 -5.15
C GLY A 787 -35.79 -3.94 -4.02
N LYS A 788 -34.56 -4.40 -4.32
CA LYS A 788 -33.46 -4.50 -3.36
C LYS A 788 -32.59 -3.25 -3.46
N ARG A 789 -32.26 -2.63 -2.33
CA ARG A 789 -31.31 -1.51 -2.30
C ARG A 789 -29.92 -1.99 -2.70
N VAL A 790 -29.30 -1.29 -3.64
CA VAL A 790 -27.97 -1.59 -4.21
C VAL A 790 -26.93 -0.50 -3.96
N GLY A 791 -27.35 0.71 -3.59
CA GLY A 791 -26.45 1.76 -3.14
C GLY A 791 -27.18 2.89 -2.41
N GLU A 792 -26.44 3.66 -1.61
CA GLU A 792 -26.99 4.71 -0.74
C GLU A 792 -25.98 5.81 -0.41
N SER A 793 -26.44 7.06 -0.46
CA SER A 793 -25.71 8.22 0.03
C SER A 793 -26.54 9.03 1.03
N PHE A 794 -25.88 9.53 2.07
CA PHE A 794 -26.50 10.35 3.11
C PHE A 794 -25.66 11.61 3.35
N TYR A 795 -26.32 12.77 3.32
CA TYR A 795 -25.71 14.08 3.42
C TYR A 795 -26.40 14.91 4.50
N TYR A 796 -25.66 15.86 5.07
CA TYR A 796 -26.14 16.80 6.07
C TYR A 796 -25.73 18.23 5.70
N PRO A 797 -26.35 18.87 4.68
CA PRO A 797 -26.02 20.25 4.37
C PRO A 797 -26.52 21.21 5.46
N LYS A 798 -25.96 22.43 5.47
CA LYS A 798 -26.14 23.41 6.56
C LYS A 798 -26.77 24.72 6.07
N VAL A 799 -27.62 25.32 6.90
CA VAL A 799 -28.16 26.67 6.68
C VAL A 799 -27.60 27.60 7.74
N LEU A 800 -26.90 28.66 7.34
CA LEU A 800 -26.08 29.48 8.24
C LEU A 800 -26.51 30.95 8.19
N SER A 801 -26.69 31.55 9.36
CA SER A 801 -26.93 32.99 9.55
C SER A 801 -25.78 33.85 9.08
N ALA A 802 -24.56 33.32 9.14
CA ALA A 802 -23.38 33.99 8.58
C ALA A 802 -23.53 34.31 7.08
N PHE A 803 -24.39 33.58 6.37
CA PHE A 803 -24.63 33.77 4.94
C PHE A 803 -25.78 34.74 4.62
N ASP A 804 -26.43 35.30 5.64
CA ASP A 804 -27.32 36.46 5.46
C ASP A 804 -26.51 37.74 5.14
N ASP A 805 -25.22 37.78 5.51
CA ASP A 805 -24.29 38.79 5.02
C ASP A 805 -23.87 38.46 3.58
N VAL A 806 -24.33 39.29 2.65
CA VAL A 806 -24.08 39.13 1.22
C VAL A 806 -22.58 39.12 0.90
N GLN A 807 -21.74 39.87 1.62
CA GLN A 807 -20.30 39.89 1.36
C GLN A 807 -19.65 38.56 1.76
N VAL A 808 -19.96 38.06 2.96
CA VAL A 808 -19.47 36.75 3.45
C VAL A 808 -19.92 35.65 2.49
N TYR A 809 -21.20 35.68 2.11
CA TYR A 809 -21.74 34.65 1.24
C TYR A 809 -21.21 34.71 -0.19
N SER A 810 -20.98 35.91 -0.74
CA SER A 810 -20.34 36.07 -2.05
C SER A 810 -18.91 35.53 -2.05
N VAL A 811 -18.13 35.78 -0.99
CA VAL A 811 -16.76 35.24 -0.87
C VAL A 811 -16.78 33.71 -0.89
N GLU A 812 -17.64 33.08 -0.09
CA GLU A 812 -17.82 31.62 -0.06
C GLU A 812 -18.30 31.04 -1.40
N LYS A 813 -19.09 31.79 -2.19
CA LYS A 813 -19.55 31.32 -3.50
C LYS A 813 -18.49 31.41 -4.59
N GLU A 814 -17.67 32.46 -4.57
CA GLU A 814 -16.82 32.86 -5.70
C GLU A 814 -15.33 32.58 -5.46
N THR A 815 -14.91 32.46 -4.21
CA THR A 815 -13.49 32.33 -3.84
C THR A 815 -13.24 31.06 -3.03
N VAL A 816 -12.21 30.31 -3.42
CA VAL A 816 -11.75 29.16 -2.65
C VAL A 816 -11.29 29.62 -1.27
N CYS A 817 -11.89 29.05 -0.23
CA CYS A 817 -11.62 29.37 1.17
C CYS A 817 -11.51 28.09 2.00
N GLY A 818 -10.83 28.20 3.14
CA GLY A 818 -10.75 27.10 4.10
C GLY A 818 -12.08 26.88 4.83
N ASN A 819 -12.22 25.74 5.49
CA ASN A 819 -13.41 25.45 6.31
C ASN A 819 -13.64 26.53 7.38
N MET A 820 -14.88 27.01 7.51
CA MET A 820 -15.27 27.94 8.58
C MET A 820 -15.13 27.29 9.95
N PHE A 821 -14.69 28.04 10.96
CA PHE A 821 -14.69 27.58 12.35
C PHE A 821 -15.97 28.02 13.06
N PHE A 822 -16.69 27.09 13.69
CA PHE A 822 -17.95 27.37 14.38
C PHE A 822 -17.73 27.57 15.88
N GLU A 823 -17.71 28.84 16.31
CA GLU A 823 -17.58 29.19 17.73
C GLU A 823 -18.83 28.89 18.57
N LYS A 824 -20.02 28.93 17.96
CA LYS A 824 -21.32 28.80 18.65
C LYS A 824 -22.30 27.85 17.96
N GLY A 825 -21.80 27.04 17.03
CA GLY A 825 -22.59 26.12 16.22
C GLY A 825 -23.11 26.76 14.92
N PRO A 826 -24.05 26.08 14.24
CA PRO A 826 -24.69 24.82 14.66
C PRO A 826 -23.73 23.65 14.80
N TYR A 827 -24.05 22.71 15.70
CA TYR A 827 -23.27 21.47 15.89
C TYR A 827 -24.11 20.27 15.52
N LEU A 828 -23.69 19.50 14.52
CA LEU A 828 -24.44 18.36 13.98
C LEU A 828 -24.80 17.33 15.06
N LYS A 829 -23.82 16.96 15.90
CA LYS A 829 -24.02 15.94 16.94
C LYS A 829 -25.01 16.40 18.01
N GLU A 830 -24.93 17.66 18.44
CA GLU A 830 -25.84 18.20 19.46
C GLU A 830 -27.26 18.40 18.90
N GLN A 831 -27.40 18.77 17.63
CA GLN A 831 -28.70 18.82 16.96
C GLN A 831 -29.39 17.44 16.96
N ILE A 832 -28.65 16.38 16.62
CA ILE A 832 -29.21 15.02 16.59
C ILE A 832 -29.49 14.50 18.00
N LYS A 833 -28.61 14.78 18.98
CA LYS A 833 -28.84 14.45 20.40
C LYS A 833 -30.06 15.17 20.99
N ALA A 834 -30.42 16.34 20.45
CA ALA A 834 -31.58 17.11 20.88
C ALA A 834 -32.92 16.57 20.33
N LEU A 835 -32.89 15.61 19.39
CA LEU A 835 -34.09 14.88 18.97
C LEU A 835 -34.63 14.02 20.13
N SER A 836 -35.84 13.47 19.96
CA SER A 836 -36.31 12.43 20.88
C SER A 836 -35.32 11.26 20.91
N LYS A 837 -35.24 10.56 22.03
CA LYS A 837 -34.39 9.38 22.14
C LYS A 837 -35.01 8.23 21.34
N GLY A 838 -34.34 7.81 20.29
CA GLY A 838 -34.75 6.69 19.43
C GLY A 838 -34.60 5.34 20.12
N LYS A 839 -35.07 4.29 19.45
CA LYS A 839 -34.97 2.91 19.92
C LYS A 839 -34.74 1.96 18.76
N ILE A 840 -33.80 1.03 18.94
CA ILE A 840 -33.56 -0.06 17.99
C ILE A 840 -33.84 -1.43 18.64
N GLU A 841 -34.13 -2.41 17.79
CA GLU A 841 -34.03 -3.83 18.10
C GLU A 841 -32.81 -4.39 17.36
N ALA A 842 -31.82 -4.90 18.11
CA ALA A 842 -30.60 -5.47 17.55
C ALA A 842 -30.38 -6.90 18.06
N SER A 843 -29.96 -7.82 17.18
CA SER A 843 -29.69 -9.22 17.54
C SER A 843 -28.67 -9.89 16.62
N VAL A 844 -27.93 -10.86 17.14
CA VAL A 844 -27.06 -11.72 16.33
C VAL A 844 -27.92 -12.82 15.68
N LEU A 845 -27.95 -12.84 14.35
CA LEU A 845 -28.65 -13.87 13.56
C LEU A 845 -27.79 -15.13 13.41
N SER A 846 -26.49 -14.95 13.19
CA SER A 846 -25.52 -16.05 13.09
C SER A 846 -24.11 -15.57 13.42
N LYS A 847 -23.26 -16.50 13.84
CA LYS A 847 -21.82 -16.31 14.09
C LYS A 847 -21.06 -17.48 13.49
N LYS A 848 -19.98 -17.19 12.76
CA LYS A 848 -19.05 -18.20 12.23
C LYS A 848 -17.63 -17.85 12.64
N ASN A 849 -16.89 -18.83 13.17
CA ASN A 849 -15.50 -18.65 13.58
C ASN A 849 -14.57 -19.30 12.56
N GLU A 850 -13.50 -18.60 12.19
CA GLU A 850 -12.47 -19.05 11.27
C GLU A 850 -11.10 -18.58 11.79
N GLY A 851 -10.43 -19.43 12.58
CA GLY A 851 -9.15 -19.11 13.22
C GLY A 851 -9.29 -17.88 14.14
N ARG A 852 -8.45 -16.86 13.89
CA ARG A 852 -8.45 -15.56 14.62
C ARG A 852 -9.63 -14.64 14.27
N LYS A 853 -10.45 -14.98 13.25
CA LYS A 853 -11.56 -14.16 12.77
C LYS A 853 -12.91 -14.74 13.16
N SER A 854 -13.87 -13.87 13.47
CA SER A 854 -15.29 -14.22 13.64
C SER A 854 -16.15 -13.34 12.75
N VAL A 855 -17.10 -13.94 12.03
CA VAL A 855 -18.07 -13.22 11.20
C VAL A 855 -19.45 -13.32 11.86
N TYR A 856 -19.98 -12.17 12.26
CA TYR A 856 -21.32 -12.02 12.84
C TYR A 856 -22.26 -11.48 11.77
N HIS A 857 -23.47 -12.04 11.64
CA HIS A 857 -24.56 -11.39 10.93
C HIS A 857 -25.52 -10.83 11.95
N ILE A 858 -25.63 -9.51 12.04
CA ILE A 858 -26.50 -8.83 13.02
C ILE A 858 -27.68 -8.18 12.30
N SER A 859 -28.87 -8.31 12.88
CA SER A 859 -30.06 -7.56 12.46
C SER A 859 -30.19 -6.31 13.31
N ILE A 860 -30.42 -5.16 12.70
CA ILE A 860 -30.70 -3.89 13.37
C ILE A 860 -31.98 -3.32 12.75
N LYS A 861 -33.00 -3.09 13.58
CA LYS A 861 -34.27 -2.50 13.17
C LYS A 861 -34.54 -1.24 13.98
N ASN A 862 -34.90 -0.15 13.31
CA ASN A 862 -35.44 1.04 13.98
C ASN A 862 -36.90 0.78 14.37
N VAL A 863 -37.21 0.89 15.66
CA VAL A 863 -38.58 0.74 16.21
C VAL A 863 -39.08 2.02 16.88
N SER A 864 -38.38 3.14 16.68
CA SER A 864 -38.84 4.47 17.06
C SER A 864 -39.61 5.16 15.94
N ASP A 865 -40.28 6.25 16.29
CA ASP A 865 -41.02 7.16 15.40
C ASP A 865 -40.12 8.24 14.76
N ILE A 866 -38.81 8.16 14.98
CA ILE A 866 -37.81 9.05 14.40
C ILE A 866 -36.67 8.25 13.76
N PRO A 867 -35.96 8.83 12.76
CA PRO A 867 -34.75 8.22 12.22
C PRO A 867 -33.59 8.21 13.22
N ILE A 868 -32.60 7.35 12.96
CA ILE A 868 -31.42 7.20 13.81
C ILE A 868 -30.15 7.38 12.98
N TYR A 869 -29.26 8.24 13.46
CA TYR A 869 -27.98 8.50 12.80
C TYR A 869 -26.92 9.04 13.77
N PRO A 870 -25.64 8.70 13.57
CA PRO A 870 -25.18 7.53 12.83
C PRO A 870 -25.40 6.26 13.65
N ILE A 871 -25.73 5.14 13.01
CA ILE A 871 -25.55 3.82 13.62
C ILE A 871 -24.07 3.47 13.54
N LYS A 872 -23.43 3.32 14.70
CA LYS A 872 -22.06 2.86 14.83
C LYS A 872 -22.01 1.45 15.40
N ILE A 873 -21.33 0.55 14.70
CA ILE A 873 -21.02 -0.82 15.12
C ILE A 873 -19.53 -0.90 15.43
N ASP A 874 -19.17 -1.50 16.56
CA ASP A 874 -17.79 -1.64 17.02
C ASP A 874 -17.66 -2.88 17.91
N THR A 875 -16.43 -3.28 18.24
CA THR A 875 -16.16 -4.25 19.30
C THR A 875 -16.24 -3.59 20.69
N VAL A 876 -16.36 -4.34 21.78
CA VAL A 876 -16.23 -3.77 23.14
C VAL A 876 -14.77 -3.73 23.57
N SER A 877 -13.95 -4.71 23.18
CA SER A 877 -12.51 -4.70 23.47
C SER A 877 -11.78 -3.54 22.79
N ASP A 878 -10.74 -3.06 23.46
CA ASP A 878 -9.77 -2.11 22.92
C ASP A 878 -8.71 -2.76 22.03
N ILE A 879 -8.66 -4.10 22.04
CA ILE A 879 -7.63 -4.89 21.33
C ILE A 879 -8.20 -5.46 20.03
N SER A 880 -9.43 -5.98 20.06
CA SER A 880 -10.08 -6.50 18.86
C SER A 880 -10.48 -5.37 17.93
N ARG A 881 -10.41 -5.63 16.64
CA ARG A 881 -10.83 -4.71 15.58
C ARG A 881 -11.91 -5.35 14.73
N CYS A 882 -12.77 -4.55 14.14
CA CYS A 882 -13.82 -5.05 13.26
C CYS A 882 -13.99 -4.20 12.00
N VAL A 883 -14.49 -4.84 10.96
CA VAL A 883 -14.99 -4.20 9.75
C VAL A 883 -16.41 -4.67 9.49
N CYS A 884 -17.26 -3.74 9.09
CA CYS A 884 -18.65 -4.01 8.75
C CYS A 884 -18.87 -3.92 7.24
N ASP A 885 -19.90 -4.59 6.74
CA ASP A 885 -20.38 -4.33 5.38
C ASP A 885 -20.90 -2.90 5.23
N ASP A 886 -21.52 -2.35 6.28
CA ASP A 886 -21.91 -0.94 6.38
C ASP A 886 -21.77 -0.47 7.85
N ASN A 887 -21.35 0.78 8.06
CA ASN A 887 -21.20 1.41 9.38
C ASN A 887 -21.32 2.94 9.27
N TYR A 888 -21.60 3.63 10.37
CA TYR A 888 -21.91 5.07 10.41
C TYR A 888 -23.10 5.45 9.52
N PHE A 889 -24.07 4.55 9.37
CA PHE A 889 -25.20 4.72 8.45
C PHE A 889 -26.43 5.32 9.11
N PHE A 890 -27.32 5.84 8.27
CA PHE A 890 -28.68 6.25 8.61
C PHE A 890 -29.63 5.04 8.56
N ILE A 891 -30.60 5.00 9.48
CA ILE A 891 -31.71 4.04 9.46
C ILE A 891 -33.03 4.78 9.69
N ASP A 892 -33.95 4.71 8.72
CA ASP A 892 -35.24 5.39 8.79
C ASP A 892 -36.21 4.66 9.74
N VAL A 893 -37.36 5.26 10.01
CA VAL A 893 -38.46 4.66 10.76
C VAL A 893 -38.88 3.33 10.14
N ASP A 894 -39.05 2.30 10.98
CA ASP A 894 -39.40 0.92 10.61
C ASP A 894 -38.40 0.20 9.69
N GLU A 895 -37.27 0.83 9.33
CA GLU A 895 -36.24 0.22 8.50
C GLU A 895 -35.46 -0.85 9.27
N GLN A 896 -35.11 -1.94 8.58
CA GLN A 896 -34.26 -3.01 9.08
C GLN A 896 -33.08 -3.23 8.14
N LYS A 897 -31.87 -3.32 8.71
CA LYS A 897 -30.63 -3.69 8.02
C LYS A 897 -30.06 -4.97 8.64
N VAL A 898 -29.51 -5.85 7.80
CA VAL A 898 -28.68 -6.97 8.24
C VAL A 898 -27.24 -6.65 7.87
N ILE A 899 -26.36 -6.61 8.86
CA ILE A 899 -24.97 -6.21 8.71
C ILE A 899 -24.06 -7.41 9.01
N SER A 900 -23.13 -7.69 8.09
CA SER A 900 -22.00 -8.58 8.39
C SER A 900 -20.92 -7.79 9.14
N VAL A 901 -20.41 -8.35 10.22
CA VAL A 901 -19.32 -7.79 11.03
C VAL A 901 -18.23 -8.83 11.14
N THR A 902 -17.10 -8.56 10.49
CA THR A 902 -15.89 -9.39 10.63
C THR A 902 -15.04 -8.82 11.76
N VAL A 903 -14.84 -9.60 12.80
CA VAL A 903 -14.00 -9.27 13.97
C VAL A 903 -12.70 -10.05 13.87
N ASP A 904 -11.58 -9.35 13.97
CA ASP A 904 -10.26 -9.93 14.18
C ASP A 904 -9.93 -9.89 15.67
N MET A 905 -9.57 -11.05 16.24
CA MET A 905 -9.38 -11.26 17.67
C MET A 905 -7.92 -11.68 17.94
N PRO A 906 -6.96 -10.74 18.03
CA PRO A 906 -5.54 -11.06 18.20
C PRO A 906 -5.19 -11.87 19.45
N GLN A 907 -6.10 -11.95 20.44
CA GLN A 907 -5.91 -12.72 21.68
C GLN A 907 -6.79 -13.98 21.75
N GLU A 908 -7.43 -14.39 20.65
CA GLU A 908 -8.30 -15.58 20.55
C GLU A 908 -9.40 -15.68 21.62
N LYS A 909 -9.86 -14.54 22.14
CA LYS A 909 -11.01 -14.46 23.03
C LYS A 909 -12.18 -13.85 22.27
N ASP A 910 -13.31 -14.52 22.34
CA ASP A 910 -14.58 -14.01 21.82
C ASP A 910 -14.85 -12.61 22.38
N ASP A 911 -15.15 -11.69 21.47
CA ASP A 911 -15.53 -10.32 21.79
C ASP A 911 -17.01 -10.08 21.50
N THR A 912 -17.58 -9.10 22.17
CA THR A 912 -18.97 -8.68 22.01
C THR A 912 -19.07 -7.50 21.05
N ILE A 913 -20.18 -7.40 20.34
CA ILE A 913 -20.44 -6.30 19.40
C ILE A 913 -21.26 -5.22 20.11
N SER A 914 -20.80 -3.97 20.06
CA SER A 914 -21.57 -2.80 20.46
C SER A 914 -22.27 -2.17 19.25
N VAL A 915 -23.54 -1.83 19.39
CA VAL A 915 -24.30 -0.99 18.45
C VAL A 915 -24.71 0.28 19.18
N SER A 916 -24.31 1.44 18.67
CA SER A 916 -24.53 2.75 19.30
C SER A 916 -24.91 3.82 18.28
N GLY A 917 -25.30 5.00 18.73
CA GLY A 917 -25.57 6.16 17.88
C GLY A 917 -25.81 7.42 18.69
N TRP A 918 -25.96 8.57 18.03
CA TRP A 918 -26.08 9.86 18.73
C TRP A 918 -27.41 10.05 19.45
N ASN A 919 -28.49 9.48 18.93
CA ASN A 919 -29.83 9.58 19.50
C ASN A 919 -30.38 8.25 20.04
N ILE A 920 -29.52 7.27 20.32
CA ILE A 920 -29.89 5.98 20.96
C ILE A 920 -28.92 5.61 22.08
N ASP A 921 -29.35 4.70 22.96
CA ASP A 921 -28.42 4.04 23.89
C ASP A 921 -27.60 2.97 23.18
N GLU A 922 -26.41 2.72 23.70
CA GLU A 922 -25.58 1.59 23.30
C GLU A 922 -26.25 0.25 23.66
N ILE A 923 -26.22 -0.69 22.73
CA ILE A 923 -26.69 -2.07 22.90
C ILE A 923 -25.50 -3.01 22.70
N ILE A 924 -25.28 -3.90 23.65
CA ILE A 924 -24.25 -4.94 23.59
C ILE A 924 -24.88 -6.26 23.15
N LEU A 925 -24.32 -6.84 22.09
CA LEU A 925 -24.71 -8.12 21.52
C LEU A 925 -23.67 -9.18 21.90
N TYR A 926 -24.16 -10.33 22.40
CA TYR A 926 -23.37 -11.45 22.89
C TYR A 926 -23.37 -12.63 21.91
#